data_AF-P54802-F1
#
_entry.id   AF-P54802-F1
#
_cell.length_a   1.000
_cell.length_b   1.000
_cell.length_c   1.000
_cell.angle_alpha   90.00
_cell.angle_beta   90.00
_cell.angle_gamma   90.00
#
_symmetry.space_group_name_H-M   'P 1'
#
loop_
_entity.id
_entity.type
_entity.pdbx_description
1 polymer ?
#
loop_
_entity_poly.entity_id
_entity_poly.type
_entity_poly.pdbx_seq_one_letter_code
_entity_poly.pdbx_strand_id
1 'polypeptide(L)'
;MEAVAVAAAVGVLLLAGAGGAAGDEAREAAAVRALVARLLGPGPAADFSVSVERALAAKPGLDTYSLGGGGAARVRVRGSTGVAAAAGLHRYLRDFCGCHVAWSGSQLRLPRPLPAVPGELTEATPNRYRYYQNVCTQSYSFVWWDWARWEREIDWMALNGINLALAWSGQEAIWQRVYLALGLTQAEINEFFTGPAFLAWGRMGNLHTWDGPLPPSWHIKQLYLQHRVLDQMRSFGMTPVLPAFAGHVPEAVTRVFPQVNVTKMGSWGHFNCSYSCSFLLAPEDPIFPIIGSLFLRELIKEFGTDHIYGADTFNEMQPPSSEPSYLAAATTAVYEAMTAVDTEAVWLLQGWLFQHQPQFWGPAQIRAVLGAVPRGRLLVLDLFAESQPVYTRTASFQGQPFIWCMLHNFGGNHGLFGALEAVNGGPEAARLFPNSTMVGTGMAPEGISQNEVVYSLMAELGWRKDPVPDLAAWVTSFAARRYGVSHPDAGAAWRLLLRSVYNCSGEACRGHNRSPLVRRPSLQMNTSIWYNRSDVFEAWRLLLTSAPSLATSPAFRYDLLDLTRQAVQELVSLYYEEARSAYLSKELASLLRAGGVLAYELLPALDEVLASDSRFLLGSWLEQARAAAVSEAEADFYEQNSRYQLTLWGPEGNILDYANKQLAGLVANYYTPRWRLFLEALVDSVAQGIPFQQHQFDKNVFQLEQAFVLSKQRYPSQPRGDTVDLAKKIFLKYYPRWVAGSW
;
A
#
# COMPACT_ATOMS: atom_id res chain seq x y z
N MET A 1 22.12 50.35 40.48
CA MET A 1 23.55 50.07 40.79
C MET A 1 23.67 48.57 40.98
N GLU A 2 23.52 47.82 39.90
CA GLU A 2 24.61 47.24 39.08
C GLU A 2 25.48 46.27 39.87
N ALA A 3 25.18 44.98 39.72
CA ALA A 3 26.07 43.87 40.03
C ALA A 3 26.24 43.06 38.74
N VAL A 4 27.39 43.25 38.10
CA VAL A 4 27.91 42.41 37.02
C VAL A 4 29.03 41.57 37.62
N ALA A 5 28.83 40.24 37.67
CA ALA A 5 29.89 39.24 37.61
C ALA A 5 29.25 37.85 37.73
N VAL A 6 29.21 37.08 36.64
CA VAL A 6 29.67 35.68 36.54
C VAL A 6 29.60 35.31 35.06
N ALA A 7 30.75 35.36 34.38
CA ALA A 7 30.98 34.74 33.08
C ALA A 7 32.15 33.77 33.25
N ALA A 8 31.85 32.46 33.40
CA ALA A 8 32.83 31.37 33.26
C ALA A 8 32.13 29.99 33.37
N ALA A 9 31.37 29.56 32.35
CA ALA A 9 30.97 28.15 32.19
C ALA A 9 30.38 27.87 30.79
N VAL A 10 31.07 28.22 29.70
CA VAL A 10 30.70 27.80 28.34
C VAL A 10 31.98 27.37 27.62
N GLY A 11 32.28 26.07 27.64
CA GLY A 11 33.50 25.54 27.01
C GLY A 11 33.59 24.03 26.79
N VAL A 12 32.65 23.22 27.30
CA VAL A 12 32.77 21.73 27.24
C VAL A 12 31.61 21.02 26.51
N LEU A 13 30.53 21.73 26.13
CA LEU A 13 29.35 21.10 25.48
C LEU A 13 29.38 21.07 23.95
N LEU A 14 30.36 21.68 23.28
CA LEU A 14 30.45 21.70 21.80
C LEU A 14 31.08 20.44 21.19
N LEU A 15 31.76 19.61 21.96
CA LEU A 15 32.41 18.38 21.46
C LEU A 15 31.46 17.17 21.41
N ALA A 16 30.40 17.14 22.23
CA ALA A 16 29.44 16.03 22.26
C ALA A 16 28.50 16.03 21.04
N GLY A 17 28.13 17.21 20.50
CA GLY A 17 27.29 17.32 19.30
C GLY A 17 28.02 16.97 18.00
N ALA A 18 29.31 17.28 17.91
CA ALA A 18 30.12 16.94 16.73
C ALA A 18 30.39 15.43 16.63
N GLY A 19 30.56 14.74 17.77
CA GLY A 19 30.78 13.30 17.82
C GLY A 19 29.55 12.48 17.39
N GLY A 20 28.34 12.91 17.76
CA GLY A 20 27.09 12.27 17.35
C GLY A 20 26.87 12.33 15.83
N ALA A 21 27.04 13.52 15.25
CA ALA A 21 26.86 13.73 13.81
C ALA A 21 27.82 12.89 12.96
N ALA A 22 29.11 12.83 13.33
CA ALA A 22 30.11 12.02 12.62
C ALA A 22 29.86 10.50 12.79
N GLY A 23 29.34 10.07 13.94
CA GLY A 23 28.94 8.69 14.18
C GLY A 23 27.77 8.26 13.30
N ASP A 24 26.76 9.11 13.16
CA ASP A 24 25.60 8.86 12.29
C ASP A 24 26.00 8.87 10.80
N GLU A 25 26.91 9.77 10.36
CA GLU A 25 27.46 9.78 8.98
C GLU A 25 28.11 8.44 8.63
N ALA A 26 28.97 7.93 9.52
CA ALA A 26 29.68 6.68 9.29
C ALA A 26 28.73 5.47 9.25
N ARG A 27 27.73 5.42 10.15
CA ARG A 27 26.73 4.35 10.20
C ARG A 27 25.86 4.34 8.94
N GLU A 28 25.39 5.51 8.51
CA GLU A 28 24.59 5.66 7.29
C GLU A 28 25.36 5.26 6.03
N ALA A 29 26.61 5.70 5.90
CA ALA A 29 27.46 5.28 4.79
C ALA A 29 27.70 3.76 4.78
N ALA A 30 27.82 3.13 5.95
CA ALA A 30 27.96 1.68 6.07
C ALA A 30 26.69 0.93 5.66
N ALA A 31 25.51 1.42 6.06
CA ALA A 31 24.22 0.86 5.66
C ALA A 31 24.06 0.86 4.13
N VAL A 32 24.43 1.96 3.47
CA VAL A 32 24.37 2.08 2.00
C VAL A 32 25.40 1.17 1.31
N ARG A 33 26.61 1.00 1.86
CA ARG A 33 27.58 0.01 1.33
C ARG A 33 27.04 -1.42 1.42
N ALA A 34 26.37 -1.77 2.52
CA ALA A 34 25.73 -3.07 2.67
C ALA A 34 24.57 -3.27 1.67
N LEU A 35 23.76 -2.22 1.44
CA LEU A 35 22.75 -2.20 0.38
C LEU A 35 23.35 -2.48 -1.01
N VAL A 36 24.46 -1.80 -1.37
CA VAL A 36 25.12 -2.02 -2.67
C VAL A 36 25.55 -3.48 -2.82
N ALA A 37 26.10 -4.07 -1.76
CA ALA A 37 26.52 -5.47 -1.75
C ALA A 37 25.32 -6.44 -1.85
N ARG A 38 24.20 -6.18 -1.18
CA ARG A 38 22.96 -6.97 -1.32
C ARG A 38 22.37 -6.85 -2.73
N LEU A 39 22.40 -5.65 -3.31
CA LEU A 39 21.79 -5.35 -4.60
C LEU A 39 22.60 -5.91 -5.78
N LEU A 40 23.92 -5.70 -5.79
CA LEU A 40 24.79 -5.97 -6.95
C LEU A 40 25.75 -7.14 -6.73
N GLY A 41 25.84 -7.65 -5.50
CA GLY A 41 26.87 -8.58 -5.05
C GLY A 41 28.14 -7.86 -4.57
N PRO A 42 28.95 -8.50 -3.69
CA PRO A 42 30.11 -7.86 -3.06
C PRO A 42 31.23 -7.51 -4.05
N GLY A 43 31.34 -8.23 -5.17
CA GLY A 43 32.34 -7.95 -6.21
C GLY A 43 32.09 -6.60 -6.89
N PRO A 44 30.96 -6.43 -7.61
CA PRO A 44 30.61 -5.16 -8.24
C PRO A 44 30.46 -3.99 -7.26
N ALA A 45 30.10 -4.26 -6.01
CA ALA A 45 30.02 -3.22 -4.98
C ALA A 45 31.35 -2.48 -4.74
N ALA A 46 32.49 -3.12 -4.99
CA ALA A 46 33.82 -2.51 -4.82
C ALA A 46 34.13 -1.39 -5.83
N ASP A 47 33.35 -1.30 -6.91
CA ASP A 47 33.45 -0.23 -7.92
C ASP A 47 32.74 1.06 -7.48
N PHE A 48 32.07 1.04 -6.33
CA PHE A 48 31.37 2.19 -5.75
C PHE A 48 32.10 2.72 -4.51
N SER A 49 32.29 4.03 -4.45
CA SER A 49 32.79 4.75 -3.28
C SER A 49 31.65 5.57 -2.68
N VAL A 50 31.11 5.07 -1.58
CA VAL A 50 29.95 5.65 -0.89
C VAL A 50 30.40 6.43 0.35
N SER A 51 29.99 7.69 0.45
CA SER A 51 30.12 8.52 1.65
C SER A 51 28.83 9.26 1.97
N VAL A 52 28.68 9.64 3.23
CA VAL A 52 27.59 10.49 3.70
C VAL A 52 28.21 11.69 4.42
N GLU A 53 27.78 12.88 4.05
CA GLU A 53 28.38 14.16 4.45
C GLU A 53 27.26 15.20 4.63
N ARG A 54 26.90 15.57 5.86
CA ARG A 54 25.75 16.48 6.13
C ARG A 54 25.90 17.81 5.39
N ALA A 55 27.13 18.31 5.28
CA ALA A 55 27.49 19.55 4.59
C ALA A 55 27.21 19.53 3.07
N LEU A 56 26.89 18.38 2.48
CA LEU A 56 26.47 18.29 1.07
C LEU A 56 25.13 18.99 0.82
N ALA A 57 24.25 19.06 1.84
CA ALA A 57 22.98 19.77 1.72
C ALA A 57 23.17 21.28 1.89
N ALA A 58 22.89 22.05 0.84
CA ALA A 58 22.93 23.51 0.90
C ALA A 58 21.85 24.12 1.82
N LYS A 59 20.75 23.41 2.05
CA LYS A 59 19.66 23.81 2.97
C LYS A 59 19.36 22.69 3.96
N PRO A 60 19.31 22.98 5.28
CA PRO A 60 18.99 21.96 6.28
C PRO A 60 17.65 21.25 6.03
N GLY A 61 17.71 19.91 5.97
CA GLY A 61 16.56 19.04 5.75
C GLY A 61 16.06 18.96 4.31
N LEU A 62 16.80 19.49 3.33
CA LEU A 62 16.60 19.16 1.91
C LEU A 62 17.72 18.23 1.46
N ASP A 63 17.38 16.93 1.42
CA ASP A 63 18.34 15.88 1.11
C ASP A 63 18.97 16.08 -0.27
N THR A 64 20.28 15.88 -0.34
CA THR A 64 21.10 16.12 -1.53
C THR A 64 22.00 14.93 -1.78
N TYR A 65 22.13 14.50 -3.03
CA TYR A 65 23.18 13.55 -3.45
C TYR A 65 24.10 14.15 -4.50
N SER A 66 25.31 13.61 -4.62
CA SER A 66 26.23 13.89 -5.73
C SER A 66 26.74 12.59 -6.35
N LEU A 67 26.84 12.59 -7.68
CA LEU A 67 27.41 11.51 -8.48
C LEU A 67 28.62 12.00 -9.27
N GLY A 68 29.69 11.22 -9.28
CA GLY A 68 30.89 11.53 -10.06
C GLY A 68 31.75 10.30 -10.31
N GLY A 69 32.78 10.41 -11.16
CA GLY A 69 33.66 9.28 -11.48
C GLY A 69 33.02 8.30 -12.47
N GLY A 70 33.31 7.01 -12.33
CA GLY A 70 33.00 5.99 -13.35
C GLY A 70 34.01 5.96 -14.49
N GLY A 71 33.82 5.07 -15.46
CA GLY A 71 34.79 4.77 -16.51
C GLY A 71 36.01 4.04 -15.94
N ALA A 72 37.14 4.73 -15.87
CA ALA A 72 38.38 4.20 -15.28
C ALA A 72 38.44 4.38 -13.75
N ALA A 73 37.62 5.26 -13.18
CA ALA A 73 37.54 5.50 -11.74
C ALA A 73 36.32 4.78 -11.13
N ARG A 74 36.35 4.61 -9.81
CA ARG A 74 35.15 4.20 -9.06
C ARG A 74 34.03 5.23 -9.22
N VAL A 75 32.80 4.77 -9.16
CA VAL A 75 31.62 5.65 -9.09
C VAL A 75 31.55 6.20 -7.67
N ARG A 76 31.64 7.52 -7.52
CA ARG A 76 31.49 8.21 -6.25
C ARG A 76 30.02 8.56 -6.07
N VAL A 77 29.43 8.06 -4.98
CA VAL A 77 28.04 8.34 -4.59
C VAL A 77 28.05 8.96 -3.20
N ARG A 78 27.73 10.24 -3.14
CA ARG A 78 27.74 11.04 -1.90
C ARG A 78 26.31 11.43 -1.56
N GLY A 79 25.93 11.40 -0.29
CA GLY A 79 24.62 11.87 0.18
C GLY A 79 24.74 12.75 1.42
N SER A 80 23.78 13.66 1.62
CA SER A 80 23.64 14.37 2.90
C SER A 80 23.17 13.45 4.04
N THR A 81 22.46 12.38 3.66
CA THR A 81 21.96 11.30 4.50
C THR A 81 22.16 9.95 3.79
N GLY A 82 22.02 8.84 4.51
CA GLY A 82 22.07 7.48 3.94
C GLY A 82 21.02 7.27 2.84
N VAL A 83 19.77 7.68 3.07
CA VAL A 83 18.70 7.66 2.06
C VAL A 83 19.02 8.51 0.83
N ALA A 84 19.67 9.67 0.99
CA ALA A 84 20.09 10.49 -0.14
C ALA A 84 21.16 9.77 -0.99
N ALA A 85 22.15 9.15 -0.34
CA ALA A 85 23.16 8.36 -1.04
C ALA A 85 22.55 7.15 -1.76
N ALA A 86 21.59 6.45 -1.15
CA ALA A 86 20.88 5.34 -1.79
C ALA A 86 20.04 5.80 -3.00
N ALA A 87 19.36 6.95 -2.91
CA ALA A 87 18.66 7.54 -4.05
C ALA A 87 19.62 7.98 -5.17
N GLY A 88 20.80 8.50 -4.83
CA GLY A 88 21.88 8.78 -5.78
C GLY A 88 22.37 7.51 -6.49
N LEU A 89 22.57 6.42 -5.74
CA LEU A 89 22.89 5.11 -6.31
C LEU A 89 21.81 4.65 -7.29
N HIS A 90 20.53 4.75 -6.90
CA HIS A 90 19.42 4.39 -7.78
C HIS A 90 19.39 5.27 -9.04
N ARG A 91 19.59 6.59 -8.90
CA ARG A 91 19.71 7.53 -10.03
C ARG A 91 20.79 7.09 -11.01
N TYR A 92 21.98 6.75 -10.50
CA TYR A 92 23.10 6.28 -11.32
C TYR A 92 22.76 4.97 -12.06
N LEU A 93 22.28 3.96 -11.31
CA LEU A 93 21.92 2.66 -11.89
C LEU A 93 20.84 2.79 -12.96
N ARG A 94 19.84 3.64 -12.74
CA ARG A 94 18.74 3.86 -13.68
C ARG A 94 19.19 4.59 -14.94
N ASP A 95 19.82 5.75 -14.80
CA ASP A 95 20.04 6.66 -15.95
C ASP A 95 21.32 6.39 -16.71
N PHE A 96 22.34 5.84 -16.05
CA PHE A 96 23.63 5.56 -16.68
C PHE A 96 23.77 4.07 -17.02
N CYS A 97 23.37 3.17 -16.12
CA CYS A 97 23.48 1.73 -16.36
C CYS A 97 22.26 1.10 -17.05
N GLY A 98 21.13 1.80 -17.11
CA GLY A 98 19.88 1.26 -17.65
C GLY A 98 19.25 0.16 -16.79
N CYS A 99 19.53 0.16 -15.48
CA CYS A 99 18.99 -0.80 -14.52
C CYS A 99 17.57 -0.42 -14.06
N HIS A 100 16.88 -1.37 -13.43
CA HIS A 100 15.54 -1.20 -12.88
C HIS A 100 15.34 -2.06 -11.63
N VAL A 101 14.66 -1.52 -10.62
CA VAL A 101 14.34 -2.20 -9.35
C VAL A 101 12.85 -2.02 -9.06
N ALA A 102 12.13 -3.12 -8.85
CA ALA A 102 10.71 -3.14 -8.49
C ALA A 102 10.38 -4.33 -7.59
N TRP A 103 9.13 -4.45 -7.12
CA TRP A 103 8.72 -5.53 -6.21
C TRP A 103 8.74 -6.91 -6.89
N SER A 104 8.32 -6.97 -8.16
CA SER A 104 8.23 -8.18 -8.98
C SER A 104 9.58 -8.74 -9.41
N GLY A 105 10.64 -7.93 -9.33
CA GLY A 105 12.00 -8.28 -9.74
C GLY A 105 12.82 -7.07 -10.18
N SER A 106 14.07 -7.33 -10.54
CA SER A 106 15.03 -6.30 -10.92
C SER A 106 15.81 -6.69 -12.18
N GLN A 107 16.24 -5.69 -12.94
CA GLN A 107 17.16 -5.81 -14.05
C GLN A 107 18.43 -5.04 -13.67
N LEU A 108 19.48 -5.76 -13.28
CA LEU A 108 20.68 -5.22 -12.63
C LEU A 108 21.96 -5.47 -13.43
N ARG A 109 21.85 -5.64 -14.75
CA ARG A 109 23.02 -5.81 -15.61
C ARG A 109 23.83 -4.50 -15.63
N LEU A 110 25.07 -4.57 -15.16
CA LEU A 110 26.00 -3.45 -15.19
C LEU A 110 26.81 -3.43 -16.50
N PRO A 111 26.97 -2.27 -17.17
CA PRO A 111 27.96 -2.10 -18.23
C PRO A 111 29.39 -2.30 -17.70
N ARG A 112 30.30 -2.76 -18.56
CA ARG A 112 31.74 -2.80 -18.26
C ARG A 112 32.53 -2.17 -19.41
N PRO A 113 33.28 -1.07 -19.16
CA PRO A 113 33.39 -0.37 -17.88
C PRO A 113 32.06 0.26 -17.43
N LEU A 114 31.95 0.57 -16.13
CA LEU A 114 30.83 1.36 -15.62
C LEU A 114 30.82 2.75 -16.30
N PRO A 115 29.66 3.31 -16.66
CA PRO A 115 29.61 4.60 -17.36
C PRO A 115 30.19 5.75 -16.53
N ALA A 116 30.89 6.68 -17.18
CA ALA A 116 31.39 7.88 -16.52
C ALA A 116 30.28 8.93 -16.35
N VAL A 117 30.23 9.56 -15.17
CA VAL A 117 29.39 10.73 -14.91
C VAL A 117 30.18 11.99 -15.30
N PRO A 118 29.66 12.86 -16.19
CA PRO A 118 30.34 14.11 -16.53
C PRO A 118 30.45 15.05 -15.32
N GLY A 119 31.66 15.25 -14.83
CA GLY A 119 31.93 16.14 -13.69
C GLY A 119 31.33 15.62 -12.37
N GLU A 120 30.65 16.51 -11.64
CA GLU A 120 29.85 16.19 -10.45
C GLU A 120 28.40 16.57 -10.74
N LEU A 121 27.51 15.57 -10.71
CA LEU A 121 26.07 15.77 -10.82
C LEU A 121 25.47 15.79 -9.41
N THR A 122 25.16 16.99 -8.91
CA THR A 122 24.56 17.19 -7.58
C THR A 122 23.09 17.58 -7.68
N GLU A 123 22.23 16.89 -6.94
CA GLU A 123 20.78 17.06 -6.99
C GLU A 123 20.19 17.09 -5.59
N ALA A 124 19.45 18.16 -5.26
CA ALA A 124 18.70 18.28 -4.01
C ALA A 124 17.19 18.10 -4.25
N THR A 125 16.49 17.39 -3.37
CA THR A 125 15.03 17.33 -3.42
C THR A 125 14.39 18.63 -2.88
N PRO A 126 13.26 19.09 -3.45
CA PRO A 126 12.45 20.13 -2.83
C PRO A 126 11.58 19.63 -1.66
N ASN A 127 11.55 18.31 -1.42
CA ASN A 127 10.68 17.67 -0.43
C ASN A 127 11.47 17.33 0.85
N ARG A 128 11.02 17.83 2.01
CA ARG A 128 11.59 17.44 3.31
C ARG A 128 11.29 15.97 3.62
N TYR A 129 10.09 15.51 3.25
CA TYR A 129 9.67 14.13 3.42
C TYR A 129 9.28 13.47 2.10
N ARG A 130 9.69 12.21 1.93
CA ARG A 130 9.12 11.26 0.98
C ARG A 130 8.54 10.12 1.80
N TYR A 131 7.22 10.13 1.92
CA TYR A 131 6.48 9.25 2.81
C TYR A 131 6.10 7.93 2.15
N TYR A 132 6.15 6.83 2.91
CA TYR A 132 5.61 5.55 2.47
C TYR A 132 4.79 4.85 3.56
N GLN A 133 3.67 4.31 3.05
CA GLN A 133 2.77 3.25 3.52
C GLN A 133 1.37 3.76 3.89
N ASN A 134 0.39 2.89 3.72
CA ASN A 134 -0.93 3.06 4.33
C ASN A 134 -0.97 2.19 5.60
N VAL A 135 -1.83 2.54 6.55
CA VAL A 135 -2.16 1.62 7.66
C VAL A 135 -2.77 0.32 7.14
N CYS A 136 -3.49 0.37 6.02
CA CYS A 136 -4.06 -0.81 5.34
C CYS A 136 -2.99 -1.73 4.74
N THR A 137 -1.84 -1.20 4.30
CA THR A 137 -0.76 -2.01 3.67
C THR A 137 -0.20 -3.06 4.63
N GLN A 138 -0.24 -2.75 5.93
CA GLN A 138 0.19 -3.65 7.00
C GLN A 138 -0.61 -4.96 6.99
N SER A 139 -1.90 -4.90 6.63
CA SER A 139 -2.79 -6.06 6.60
C SER A 139 -2.93 -6.67 5.20
N TYR A 140 -3.08 -5.86 4.15
CA TYR A 140 -3.30 -6.37 2.79
C TYR A 140 -2.04 -6.82 2.06
N SER A 141 -0.84 -6.52 2.58
CA SER A 141 0.42 -6.91 1.95
C SER A 141 1.45 -7.44 2.93
N PHE A 142 1.59 -6.84 4.11
CA PHE A 142 2.74 -7.13 4.98
C PHE A 142 2.48 -8.17 6.08
N VAL A 143 1.22 -8.57 6.29
CA VAL A 143 0.80 -9.38 7.46
C VAL A 143 1.64 -10.66 7.66
N TRP A 144 2.08 -11.30 6.58
CA TRP A 144 2.87 -12.54 6.62
C TRP A 144 4.34 -12.35 6.26
N TRP A 145 4.84 -11.11 6.27
CA TRP A 145 6.24 -10.86 5.95
C TRP A 145 7.16 -11.26 7.09
N ASP A 146 8.22 -11.97 6.72
CA ASP A 146 9.36 -12.19 7.58
C ASP A 146 10.37 -11.04 7.46
N TRP A 147 11.49 -11.15 8.19
CA TRP A 147 12.57 -10.18 8.10
C TRP A 147 13.15 -10.09 6.68
N ALA A 148 13.31 -11.21 5.97
CA ALA A 148 13.94 -11.21 4.65
C ALA A 148 13.13 -10.40 3.63
N ARG A 149 11.79 -10.47 3.66
CA ARG A 149 10.94 -9.63 2.81
C ARG A 149 10.98 -8.16 3.22
N TRP A 150 11.02 -7.85 4.52
CA TRP A 150 11.14 -6.48 5.02
C TRP A 150 12.49 -5.84 4.68
N GLU A 151 13.61 -6.57 4.76
CA GLU A 151 14.94 -6.06 4.36
C GLU A 151 14.93 -5.60 2.90
N ARG A 152 14.32 -6.38 2.01
CA ARG A 152 14.16 -5.99 0.59
C ARG A 152 13.25 -4.77 0.40
N GLU A 153 12.21 -4.63 1.21
CA GLU A 153 11.33 -3.45 1.14
C GLU A 153 12.07 -2.20 1.62
N ILE A 154 12.85 -2.28 2.70
CA ILE A 154 13.62 -1.15 3.22
C ILE A 154 14.74 -0.76 2.24
N ASP A 155 15.37 -1.73 1.57
CA ASP A 155 16.32 -1.47 0.48
C ASP A 155 15.62 -0.74 -0.69
N TRP A 156 14.41 -1.16 -1.09
CA TRP A 156 13.60 -0.47 -2.10
C TRP A 156 13.19 0.94 -1.64
N MET A 157 12.82 1.12 -0.38
CA MET A 157 12.51 2.43 0.23
C MET A 157 13.72 3.37 0.13
N ALA A 158 14.91 2.90 0.51
CA ALA A 158 16.13 3.70 0.47
C ALA A 158 16.50 4.10 -0.98
N LEU A 159 16.43 3.16 -1.93
CA LEU A 159 16.68 3.43 -3.36
C LEU A 159 15.68 4.46 -3.92
N ASN A 160 14.43 4.47 -3.44
CA ASN A 160 13.42 5.45 -3.84
C ASN A 160 13.46 6.74 -2.98
N GLY A 161 14.45 6.87 -2.09
CA GLY A 161 14.67 8.05 -1.24
C GLY A 161 13.58 8.30 -0.20
N ILE A 162 12.84 7.26 0.19
CA ILE A 162 11.87 7.33 1.29
C ILE A 162 12.62 7.58 2.59
N ASN A 163 12.22 8.62 3.32
CA ASN A 163 12.82 8.99 4.60
C ASN A 163 11.80 9.10 5.75
N LEU A 164 10.51 8.91 5.47
CA LEU A 164 9.46 8.85 6.48
C LEU A 164 8.57 7.65 6.14
N ALA A 165 8.38 6.72 7.05
CA ALA A 165 7.51 5.57 6.80
C ALA A 165 6.94 5.00 8.08
N LEU A 166 5.80 4.32 7.95
CA LEU A 166 5.17 3.61 9.05
C LEU A 166 6.04 2.41 9.49
N ALA A 167 6.31 2.27 10.78
CA ALA A 167 6.85 1.06 11.40
C ALA A 167 5.83 0.47 12.40
N TRP A 168 4.83 -0.24 11.88
CA TRP A 168 3.60 -0.61 12.62
C TRP A 168 3.62 -2.02 13.26
N SER A 169 4.69 -2.81 13.10
CA SER A 169 4.77 -4.17 13.64
C SER A 169 4.87 -4.19 15.16
N GLY A 170 4.32 -5.21 15.80
CA GLY A 170 4.49 -5.50 17.23
C GLY A 170 3.62 -4.68 18.19
N GLN A 171 2.82 -3.72 17.71
CA GLN A 171 2.07 -2.81 18.59
C GLN A 171 1.02 -3.51 19.47
N GLU A 172 0.43 -4.64 19.04
CA GLU A 172 -0.49 -5.42 19.89
C GLU A 172 0.22 -6.03 21.11
N ALA A 173 1.51 -6.37 20.98
CA ALA A 173 2.31 -6.87 22.11
C ALA A 173 2.56 -5.76 23.15
N ILE A 174 2.70 -4.51 22.70
CA ILE A 174 2.81 -3.35 23.58
C ILE A 174 1.47 -3.09 24.29
N TRP A 175 0.37 -3.08 23.53
CA TRP A 175 -0.98 -2.97 24.09
C TRP A 175 -1.30 -4.08 25.10
N GLN A 176 -0.87 -5.32 24.85
CA GLN A 176 -1.02 -6.41 25.82
C GLN A 176 -0.34 -6.09 27.16
N ARG A 177 0.90 -5.56 27.15
CA ARG A 177 1.59 -5.14 28.38
C ARG A 177 0.83 -4.03 29.11
N VAL A 178 0.36 -3.03 28.36
CA VAL A 178 -0.42 -1.90 28.87
C VAL A 178 -1.71 -2.39 29.54
N TYR A 179 -2.50 -3.22 28.86
CA TYR A 179 -3.77 -3.72 29.36
C TYR A 179 -3.61 -4.66 30.56
N LEU A 180 -2.59 -5.53 30.57
CA LEU A 180 -2.25 -6.32 31.75
C LEU A 180 -1.91 -5.42 32.95
N ALA A 181 -1.10 -4.37 32.74
CA ALA A 181 -0.75 -3.41 33.78
C ALA A 181 -1.96 -2.60 34.30
N LEU A 182 -2.99 -2.41 33.47
CA LEU A 182 -4.25 -1.77 33.85
C LEU A 182 -5.27 -2.73 34.51
N GLY A 183 -4.98 -4.04 34.57
CA GLY A 183 -5.82 -5.04 35.24
C GLY A 183 -6.81 -5.80 34.33
N LEU A 184 -6.65 -5.73 33.01
CA LEU A 184 -7.34 -6.64 32.09
C LEU A 184 -6.73 -8.04 32.22
N THR A 185 -7.57 -9.05 32.04
CA THR A 185 -7.15 -10.45 31.98
C THR A 185 -6.61 -10.79 30.59
N GLN A 186 -5.78 -11.83 30.49
CA GLN A 186 -5.29 -12.30 29.20
C GLN A 186 -6.43 -12.72 28.26
N ALA A 187 -7.53 -13.28 28.79
CA ALA A 187 -8.69 -13.67 28.00
C ALA A 187 -9.36 -12.45 27.33
N GLU A 188 -9.59 -11.38 28.09
CA GLU A 188 -10.17 -10.14 27.54
C GLU A 188 -9.27 -9.49 26.49
N ILE A 189 -7.95 -9.56 26.67
CA ILE A 189 -6.99 -9.05 25.68
C ILE A 189 -7.03 -9.89 24.39
N ASN A 190 -7.07 -11.22 24.53
CA ASN A 190 -7.17 -12.13 23.40
C ASN A 190 -8.47 -11.93 22.61
N GLU A 191 -9.58 -11.70 23.30
CA GLU A 191 -10.89 -11.44 22.70
C GLU A 191 -11.00 -10.04 22.09
N PHE A 192 -10.16 -9.08 22.51
CA PHE A 192 -10.20 -7.71 21.98
C PHE A 192 -9.54 -7.58 20.60
N PHE A 193 -8.36 -8.18 20.40
CA PHE A 193 -7.67 -8.03 19.11
C PHE A 193 -8.34 -8.85 18.01
N THR A 194 -8.28 -8.33 16.78
CA THR A 194 -8.67 -9.08 15.59
C THR A 194 -7.61 -10.13 15.24
N GLY A 195 -7.92 -11.00 14.29
CA GLY A 195 -6.92 -11.82 13.61
C GLY A 195 -5.87 -10.96 12.86
N PRO A 196 -4.69 -11.53 12.54
CA PRO A 196 -3.60 -10.77 11.91
C PRO A 196 -4.01 -10.01 10.65
N ALA A 197 -4.88 -10.61 9.83
CA ALA A 197 -5.30 -10.08 8.55
C ALA A 197 -6.20 -8.84 8.67
N PHE A 198 -6.65 -8.47 9.88
CA PHE A 198 -7.60 -7.38 10.10
C PHE A 198 -7.08 -6.28 11.05
N LEU A 199 -5.81 -6.36 11.45
CA LEU A 199 -5.22 -5.46 12.45
C LEU A 199 -5.23 -3.98 12.05
N ALA A 200 -5.16 -3.65 10.75
CA ALA A 200 -5.29 -2.26 10.30
C ALA A 200 -6.57 -1.61 10.85
N TRP A 201 -7.71 -2.29 10.71
CA TRP A 201 -9.03 -1.82 11.17
C TRP A 201 -9.23 -1.98 12.67
N GLY A 202 -8.56 -2.95 13.30
CA GLY A 202 -8.47 -3.03 14.75
C GLY A 202 -7.82 -1.79 15.37
N ARG A 203 -6.67 -1.39 14.82
CA ARG A 203 -5.86 -0.25 15.31
C ARG A 203 -6.55 1.10 15.12
N MET A 204 -7.32 1.25 14.04
CA MET A 204 -8.12 2.45 13.76
C MET A 204 -9.45 2.48 14.53
N GLY A 205 -9.75 1.49 15.37
CA GLY A 205 -10.99 1.42 16.15
C GLY A 205 -12.23 1.03 15.35
N ASN A 206 -12.09 0.71 14.06
CA ASN A 206 -13.19 0.26 13.21
C ASN A 206 -13.69 -1.13 13.61
N LEU A 207 -12.76 -2.00 14.01
CA LEU A 207 -13.03 -3.37 14.44
C LEU A 207 -12.42 -3.68 15.81
N HIS A 208 -12.93 -4.76 16.40
CA HIS A 208 -12.28 -5.54 17.46
C HIS A 208 -12.71 -7.01 17.27
N THR A 209 -12.02 -7.95 17.92
CA THR A 209 -12.40 -9.38 18.07
C THR A 209 -12.40 -10.25 16.79
N TRP A 210 -12.80 -9.71 15.64
CA TRP A 210 -13.04 -10.47 14.42
C TRP A 210 -11.85 -11.34 14.02
N ASP A 211 -12.12 -12.64 13.83
CA ASP A 211 -11.19 -13.67 13.37
C ASP A 211 -9.88 -13.76 14.20
N GLY A 212 -9.92 -13.33 15.46
CA GLY A 212 -8.89 -13.60 16.48
C GLY A 212 -9.12 -14.95 17.20
N PRO A 213 -8.38 -15.25 18.28
CA PRO A 213 -7.37 -14.42 18.93
C PRO A 213 -5.98 -14.49 18.26
N LEU A 214 -5.11 -13.52 18.55
CA LEU A 214 -3.70 -13.60 18.19
C LEU A 214 -2.98 -14.64 19.09
N PRO A 215 -2.26 -15.63 18.52
CA PRO A 215 -1.52 -16.60 19.32
C PRO A 215 -0.23 -15.98 19.89
N PRO A 216 0.36 -16.53 20.96
CA PRO A 216 1.58 -15.98 21.57
C PRO A 216 2.78 -15.84 20.61
N SER A 217 2.91 -16.78 19.67
CA SER A 217 3.93 -16.77 18.60
C SER A 217 3.88 -15.49 17.75
N TRP A 218 2.70 -14.92 17.53
CA TRP A 218 2.51 -13.67 16.79
C TRP A 218 3.29 -12.54 17.45
N HIS A 219 3.06 -12.32 18.75
CA HIS A 219 3.73 -11.25 19.50
C HIS A 219 5.26 -11.43 19.50
N ILE A 220 5.75 -12.65 19.70
CA ILE A 220 7.19 -12.96 19.69
C ILE A 220 7.81 -12.61 18.32
N LYS A 221 7.21 -13.07 17.23
CA LYS A 221 7.71 -12.82 15.86
C LYS A 221 7.63 -11.35 15.49
N GLN A 222 6.54 -10.66 15.85
CA GLN A 222 6.34 -9.25 15.50
C GLN A 222 7.23 -8.29 16.31
N LEU A 223 7.50 -8.58 17.59
CA LEU A 223 8.51 -7.84 18.37
C LEU A 223 9.90 -8.03 17.76
N TYR A 224 10.31 -9.27 17.47
CA TYR A 224 11.57 -9.56 16.79
C TYR A 224 11.69 -8.78 15.47
N LEU A 225 10.63 -8.79 14.67
CA LEU A 225 10.61 -8.12 13.38
C LEU A 225 10.75 -6.60 13.53
N GLN A 226 9.98 -5.99 14.42
CA GLN A 226 9.95 -4.55 14.60
C GLN A 226 11.30 -3.98 15.04
N HIS A 227 12.00 -4.65 15.97
CA HIS A 227 13.36 -4.25 16.36
C HIS A 227 14.29 -4.16 15.15
N ARG A 228 14.27 -5.18 14.26
CA ARG A 228 15.13 -5.20 13.06
C ARG A 228 14.72 -4.17 12.02
N VAL A 229 13.41 -3.95 11.84
CA VAL A 229 12.89 -2.91 10.93
C VAL A 229 13.37 -1.53 11.37
N LEU A 230 13.22 -1.21 12.66
CA LEU A 230 13.65 0.07 13.21
C LEU A 230 15.16 0.28 13.09
N ASP A 231 15.97 -0.71 13.46
CA ASP A 231 17.42 -0.64 13.35
C ASP A 231 17.86 -0.38 11.91
N GLN A 232 17.28 -1.11 10.94
CA GLN A 232 17.62 -0.94 9.54
C GLN A 232 17.15 0.42 8.99
N MET A 233 15.94 0.86 9.30
CA MET A 233 15.43 2.19 8.91
C MET A 233 16.33 3.30 9.45
N ARG A 234 16.62 3.29 10.76
CA ARG A 234 17.50 4.27 11.42
C ARG A 234 18.94 4.21 10.91
N SER A 235 19.41 3.03 10.48
CA SER A 235 20.73 2.89 9.86
C SER A 235 20.85 3.67 8.54
N PHE A 236 19.75 3.89 7.80
CA PHE A 236 19.73 4.72 6.59
C PHE A 236 19.44 6.20 6.86
N GLY A 237 19.07 6.56 8.09
CA GLY A 237 18.55 7.88 8.43
C GLY A 237 17.08 8.08 8.06
N MET A 238 16.30 7.01 7.93
CA MET A 238 14.84 7.11 7.83
C MET A 238 14.23 7.39 9.20
N THR A 239 13.14 8.14 9.24
CA THR A 239 12.30 8.36 10.42
C THR A 239 11.14 7.37 10.42
N PRO A 240 11.18 6.31 11.25
CA PRO A 240 10.01 5.46 11.46
C PRO A 240 8.95 6.21 12.27
N VAL A 241 7.75 6.26 11.74
CA VAL A 241 6.58 6.72 12.48
C VAL A 241 6.13 5.56 13.37
N LEU A 242 5.83 5.85 14.63
CA LEU A 242 5.33 4.87 15.60
C LEU A 242 3.84 5.14 15.92
N PRO A 243 3.06 4.14 16.34
CA PRO A 243 1.66 4.36 16.72
C PRO A 243 1.54 5.16 18.03
N ALA A 244 0.38 5.77 18.26
CA ALA A 244 -0.03 6.35 19.54
C ALA A 244 -1.50 6.04 19.85
N PHE A 245 -1.92 6.31 21.10
CA PHE A 245 -3.30 6.11 21.53
C PHE A 245 -4.24 7.16 20.94
N ALA A 246 -5.34 6.72 20.33
CA ALA A 246 -6.32 7.59 19.68
C ALA A 246 -7.69 7.65 20.41
N GLY A 247 -7.80 7.08 21.61
CA GLY A 247 -9.04 7.08 22.42
C GLY A 247 -9.83 5.77 22.42
N HIS A 248 -9.58 4.84 21.49
CA HIS A 248 -10.29 3.56 21.42
C HIS A 248 -9.83 2.57 22.48
N VAL A 249 -10.76 2.01 23.24
CA VAL A 249 -10.48 1.07 24.33
C VAL A 249 -11.36 -0.19 24.26
N PRO A 250 -10.89 -1.34 24.78
CA PRO A 250 -11.74 -2.51 24.99
C PRO A 250 -12.89 -2.21 25.98
N GLU A 251 -14.04 -2.86 25.80
CA GLU A 251 -15.15 -2.80 26.77
C GLU A 251 -14.70 -3.19 28.19
N ALA A 252 -13.76 -4.14 28.32
CA ALA A 252 -13.18 -4.57 29.59
C ALA A 252 -12.46 -3.45 30.37
N VAL A 253 -12.10 -2.33 29.74
CA VAL A 253 -11.60 -1.14 30.45
C VAL A 253 -12.67 -0.58 31.40
N THR A 254 -13.96 -0.69 31.05
CA THR A 254 -15.07 -0.28 31.92
C THR A 254 -15.24 -1.20 33.13
N ARG A 255 -14.73 -2.44 33.09
CA ARG A 255 -14.72 -3.33 34.26
C ARG A 255 -13.69 -2.88 35.30
N VAL A 256 -12.48 -2.52 34.85
CA VAL A 256 -11.41 -2.08 35.74
C VAL A 256 -11.56 -0.63 36.18
N PHE A 257 -12.11 0.23 35.32
CA PHE A 257 -12.41 1.64 35.58
C PHE A 257 -13.90 1.92 35.34
N PRO A 258 -14.81 1.50 36.24
CA PRO A 258 -16.27 1.61 36.03
C PRO A 258 -16.84 3.02 35.97
N GLN A 259 -16.02 4.05 36.24
CA GLN A 259 -16.42 5.45 36.20
C GLN A 259 -15.97 6.17 34.91
N VAL A 260 -15.31 5.48 33.98
CA VAL A 260 -14.93 6.13 32.71
C VAL A 260 -16.13 6.56 31.91
N ASN A 261 -16.05 7.73 31.31
CA ASN A 261 -16.99 8.22 30.32
C ASN A 261 -16.56 7.73 28.93
N VAL A 262 -17.38 6.88 28.33
CA VAL A 262 -17.12 6.27 27.03
C VAL A 262 -18.34 6.43 26.15
N THR A 263 -18.11 6.69 24.86
CA THR A 263 -19.16 6.67 23.84
C THR A 263 -18.99 5.45 22.97
N LYS A 264 -20.03 4.65 22.83
CA LYS A 264 -20.05 3.52 21.89
C LYS A 264 -20.24 4.04 20.47
N MET A 265 -19.29 3.76 19.58
CA MET A 265 -19.34 4.15 18.18
C MET A 265 -20.40 3.36 17.39
N GLY A 266 -20.71 3.85 16.20
CA GLY A 266 -21.59 3.16 15.27
C GLY A 266 -20.97 1.87 14.70
N SER A 267 -21.80 1.08 14.04
CA SER A 267 -21.34 -0.05 13.21
C SER A 267 -20.50 0.46 12.04
N TRP A 268 -19.29 -0.09 11.89
CA TRP A 268 -18.45 0.14 10.72
C TRP A 268 -18.42 -1.12 9.84
N GLY A 269 -18.38 -0.92 8.52
CA GLY A 269 -18.25 -2.01 7.55
C GLY A 269 -19.37 -3.06 7.62
N HIS A 270 -20.57 -2.71 8.10
CA HIS A 270 -21.69 -3.62 8.33
C HIS A 270 -21.44 -4.74 9.37
N PHE A 271 -20.42 -4.60 10.23
CA PHE A 271 -20.23 -5.50 11.36
C PHE A 271 -21.16 -5.12 12.51
N ASN A 272 -21.75 -6.11 13.16
CA ASN A 272 -22.50 -5.89 14.40
C ASN A 272 -21.56 -5.52 15.57
N CYS A 273 -22.13 -5.16 16.72
CA CYS A 273 -21.36 -4.70 17.87
C CYS A 273 -20.58 -5.80 18.62
N SER A 274 -20.57 -7.04 18.14
CA SER A 274 -19.61 -8.06 18.61
C SER A 274 -18.22 -7.87 17.99
N TYR A 275 -18.13 -7.14 16.87
CA TYR A 275 -16.90 -6.98 16.10
C TYR A 275 -16.55 -5.52 15.77
N SER A 276 -17.45 -4.59 16.06
CA SER A 276 -17.34 -3.16 15.81
C SER A 276 -18.11 -2.39 16.90
N CYS A 277 -18.51 -1.14 16.68
CA CYS A 277 -19.09 -0.30 17.72
C CYS A 277 -18.10 -0.07 18.88
N SER A 278 -16.86 0.26 18.54
CA SER A 278 -15.75 0.49 19.48
C SER A 278 -16.12 1.49 20.58
N PHE A 279 -15.56 1.29 21.78
CA PHE A 279 -15.71 2.22 22.88
C PHE A 279 -14.66 3.32 22.75
N LEU A 280 -15.12 4.56 22.54
CA LEU A 280 -14.28 5.74 22.49
C LEU A 280 -14.29 6.43 23.86
N LEU A 281 -13.15 6.50 24.51
CA LEU A 281 -12.98 7.22 25.77
C LEU A 281 -13.16 8.73 25.55
N ALA A 282 -13.94 9.38 26.41
CA ALA A 282 -14.20 10.82 26.31
C ALA A 282 -12.88 11.60 26.49
N PRO A 283 -12.67 12.70 25.75
CA PRO A 283 -11.39 13.41 25.73
C PRO A 283 -10.94 13.95 27.08
N GLU A 284 -11.90 14.42 27.89
CA GLU A 284 -11.64 15.01 29.21
C GLU A 284 -11.69 13.97 30.34
N ASP A 285 -11.84 12.68 30.01
CA ASP A 285 -11.81 11.63 31.02
C ASP A 285 -10.41 11.54 31.66
N PRO A 286 -10.29 11.52 33.01
CA PRO A 286 -8.99 11.45 33.68
C PRO A 286 -8.15 10.21 33.30
N ILE A 287 -8.78 9.13 32.82
CA ILE A 287 -8.11 7.90 32.38
C ILE A 287 -7.48 8.06 30.99
N PHE A 288 -7.93 9.02 30.17
CA PHE A 288 -7.40 9.24 28.81
C PHE A 288 -5.89 9.50 28.80
N PRO A 289 -5.35 10.51 29.51
CA PRO A 289 -3.91 10.74 29.53
C PRO A 289 -3.14 9.60 30.21
N ILE A 290 -3.76 8.85 31.14
CA ILE A 290 -3.11 7.72 31.82
C ILE A 290 -2.86 6.57 30.83
N ILE A 291 -3.89 6.14 30.09
CA ILE A 291 -3.77 5.07 29.10
C ILE A 291 -2.82 5.49 27.98
N GLY A 292 -3.01 6.69 27.43
CA GLY A 292 -2.18 7.18 26.33
C GLY A 292 -0.71 7.30 26.72
N SER A 293 -0.42 7.85 27.90
CA SER A 293 0.95 7.97 28.41
C SER A 293 1.57 6.60 28.73
N LEU A 294 0.81 5.66 29.28
CA LEU A 294 1.31 4.32 29.59
C LEU A 294 1.68 3.57 28.30
N PHE A 295 0.81 3.63 27.29
CA PHE A 295 1.10 3.04 25.98
C PHE A 295 2.37 3.60 25.37
N LEU A 296 2.49 4.93 25.28
CA LEU A 296 3.64 5.55 24.65
C LEU A 296 4.93 5.29 25.43
N ARG A 297 4.87 5.26 26.77
CA ARG A 297 6.03 4.94 27.61
C ARG A 297 6.50 3.50 27.44
N GLU A 298 5.59 2.53 27.39
CA GLU A 298 5.95 1.12 27.12
C GLU A 298 6.47 0.92 25.70
N LEU A 299 5.90 1.63 24.72
CA LEU A 299 6.36 1.62 23.32
C LEU A 299 7.79 2.17 23.21
N ILE A 300 8.05 3.35 23.78
CA ILE A 300 9.38 3.99 23.77
C ILE A 300 10.39 3.15 24.55
N LYS A 301 9.99 2.54 25.66
CA LYS A 301 10.85 1.65 26.45
C LYS A 301 11.30 0.43 25.66
N GLU A 302 10.42 -0.15 24.84
CA GLU A 302 10.77 -1.27 23.96
C GLU A 302 11.61 -0.81 22.76
N PHE A 303 11.18 0.24 22.05
CA PHE A 303 11.65 0.51 20.69
C PHE A 303 12.43 1.82 20.50
N GLY A 304 12.56 2.64 21.54
CA GLY A 304 12.97 4.04 21.40
C GLY A 304 11.94 4.84 20.58
N THR A 305 12.32 6.02 20.10
CA THR A 305 11.46 6.85 19.25
C THR A 305 12.24 7.80 18.36
N ASP A 306 11.57 8.30 17.33
CA ASP A 306 12.04 9.31 16.40
C ASP A 306 11.01 10.46 16.30
N HIS A 307 10.23 10.65 17.39
CA HIS A 307 9.36 11.79 17.69
C HIS A 307 8.15 12.00 16.78
N ILE A 308 7.89 11.13 15.79
CA ILE A 308 6.70 11.20 14.94
C ILE A 308 5.75 10.04 15.24
N TYR A 309 4.51 10.37 15.59
CA TYR A 309 3.49 9.41 16.00
C TYR A 309 2.24 9.44 15.13
N GLY A 310 1.75 8.28 14.68
CA GLY A 310 0.49 8.14 13.96
C GLY A 310 -0.67 7.75 14.89
N ALA A 311 -1.79 8.46 14.78
CA ALA A 311 -3.03 8.17 15.51
C ALA A 311 -4.23 8.76 14.78
N ASP A 312 -5.34 8.02 14.68
CA ASP A 312 -6.52 8.42 13.92
C ASP A 312 -7.79 7.95 14.65
N THR A 313 -8.51 8.87 15.31
CA THR A 313 -9.71 8.56 16.14
C THR A 313 -10.98 8.34 15.32
N PHE A 314 -11.10 9.02 14.18
CA PHE A 314 -12.36 9.11 13.43
C PHE A 314 -12.21 8.64 11.98
N ASN A 315 -11.26 7.74 11.72
CA ASN A 315 -11.07 7.21 10.37
C ASN A 315 -12.28 6.34 9.98
N GLU A 316 -13.08 6.83 9.02
CA GLU A 316 -14.36 6.23 8.59
C GLU A 316 -15.41 6.03 9.70
N MET A 317 -15.27 6.76 10.82
CA MET A 317 -16.23 6.75 11.91
C MET A 317 -16.72 8.17 12.16
N GLN A 318 -18.03 8.38 12.10
CA GLN A 318 -18.62 9.68 12.41
C GLN A 318 -18.43 10.01 13.90
N PRO A 319 -17.79 11.14 14.25
CA PRO A 319 -17.72 11.58 15.64
C PRO A 319 -19.12 11.75 16.25
N PRO A 320 -19.31 11.53 17.56
CA PRO A 320 -20.62 11.59 18.20
C PRO A 320 -21.20 13.01 18.27
N SER A 321 -20.38 14.04 18.04
CA SER A 321 -20.82 15.44 17.97
C SER A 321 -20.04 16.19 16.89
N SER A 322 -20.74 17.05 16.15
CA SER A 322 -20.17 17.97 15.17
C SER A 322 -19.77 19.33 15.77
N GLU A 323 -19.94 19.50 17.08
CA GLU A 323 -19.57 20.73 17.78
C GLU A 323 -18.04 20.95 17.72
N PRO A 324 -17.57 22.13 17.26
CA PRO A 324 -16.15 22.44 17.19
C PRO A 324 -15.40 22.26 18.52
N SER A 325 -16.03 22.57 19.66
CA SER A 325 -15.41 22.40 20.98
C SER A 325 -15.13 20.93 21.31
N TYR A 326 -16.06 20.03 21.00
CA TYR A 326 -15.88 18.59 21.19
C TYR A 326 -14.75 18.04 20.29
N LEU A 327 -14.74 18.41 19.01
CA LEU A 327 -13.74 17.94 18.06
C LEU A 327 -12.34 18.45 18.40
N ALA A 328 -12.23 19.70 18.87
CA ALA A 328 -10.99 20.25 19.38
C ALA A 328 -10.52 19.48 20.61
N ALA A 329 -11.39 19.25 21.61
CA ALA A 329 -11.04 18.48 22.81
C ALA A 329 -10.60 17.04 22.49
N ALA A 330 -11.32 16.34 21.61
CA ALA A 330 -10.95 15.01 21.11
C ALA A 330 -9.53 14.97 20.51
N THR A 331 -9.20 16.00 19.73
CA THR A 331 -7.90 16.12 19.08
C THR A 331 -6.80 16.50 20.09
N THR A 332 -7.06 17.49 20.94
CA THR A 332 -6.13 17.94 21.98
C THR A 332 -5.79 16.82 22.95
N ALA A 333 -6.75 16.00 23.38
CA ALA A 333 -6.51 14.89 24.31
C ALA A 333 -5.49 13.88 23.77
N VAL A 334 -5.59 13.50 22.48
CA VAL A 334 -4.62 12.62 21.82
C VAL A 334 -3.23 13.26 21.80
N TYR A 335 -3.13 14.53 21.40
CA TYR A 335 -1.85 15.23 21.30
C TYR A 335 -1.19 15.47 22.68
N GLU A 336 -1.97 15.81 23.69
CA GLU A 336 -1.49 15.96 25.06
C GLU A 336 -1.01 14.63 25.63
N ALA A 337 -1.68 13.52 25.34
CA ALA A 337 -1.19 12.19 25.74
C ALA A 337 0.17 11.85 25.09
N MET A 338 0.44 12.32 23.87
CA MET A 338 1.77 12.19 23.25
C MET A 338 2.81 13.05 23.97
N THR A 339 2.52 14.35 24.11
CA THR A 339 3.46 15.33 24.68
C THR A 339 3.70 15.19 26.18
N ALA A 340 2.80 14.51 26.90
CA ALA A 340 2.99 14.13 28.29
C ALA A 340 4.14 13.12 28.51
N VAL A 341 4.60 12.46 27.44
CA VAL A 341 5.74 11.53 27.46
C VAL A 341 6.89 12.03 26.60
N ASP A 342 6.60 12.54 25.39
CA ASP A 342 7.59 13.08 24.46
C ASP A 342 7.22 14.52 24.03
N THR A 343 7.89 15.52 24.60
CA THR A 343 7.64 16.93 24.29
C THR A 343 8.01 17.34 22.85
N GLU A 344 8.79 16.52 22.14
CA GLU A 344 9.18 16.74 20.74
C GLU A 344 8.15 16.16 19.75
N ALA A 345 7.10 15.49 20.24
CA ALA A 345 6.09 14.83 19.44
C ALA A 345 5.53 15.71 18.29
N VAL A 346 5.57 15.13 17.09
CA VAL A 346 4.81 15.52 15.90
C VAL A 346 3.79 14.44 15.62
N TRP A 347 2.52 14.82 15.55
CA TRP A 347 1.45 13.90 15.21
C TRP A 347 1.24 13.83 13.70
N LEU A 348 1.45 12.65 13.12
CA LEU A 348 1.08 12.32 11.75
C LEU A 348 -0.40 11.90 11.70
N LEU A 349 -1.24 12.71 11.05
CA LEU A 349 -2.69 12.49 10.94
C LEU A 349 -3.08 12.09 9.50
N GLN A 350 -3.92 11.07 9.32
CA GLN A 350 -4.50 10.75 8.02
C GLN A 350 -5.63 11.72 7.67
N GLY A 351 -5.49 12.46 6.56
CA GLY A 351 -6.53 13.36 6.05
C GLY A 351 -7.72 12.66 5.38
N TRP A 352 -7.75 11.32 5.37
CA TRP A 352 -8.80 10.51 4.71
C TRP A 352 -10.20 10.84 5.23
N LEU A 353 -10.36 10.98 6.54
CA LEU A 353 -11.65 11.27 7.17
C LEU A 353 -12.33 12.54 6.61
N PHE A 354 -11.54 13.58 6.29
CA PHE A 354 -12.04 14.84 5.71
C PHE A 354 -12.58 14.64 4.29
N GLN A 355 -12.08 13.62 3.58
CA GLN A 355 -12.51 13.26 2.23
C GLN A 355 -13.64 12.23 2.24
N HIS A 356 -13.60 11.27 3.15
CA HIS A 356 -14.53 10.15 3.24
C HIS A 356 -15.92 10.59 3.70
N GLN A 357 -16.00 11.49 4.70
CA GLN A 357 -17.28 12.00 5.23
C GLN A 357 -17.39 13.53 5.08
N PRO A 358 -17.42 14.07 3.85
CA PRO A 358 -17.39 15.51 3.60
C PRO A 358 -18.66 16.23 4.10
N GLN A 359 -19.78 15.50 4.28
CA GLN A 359 -21.01 16.03 4.84
C GLN A 359 -20.90 16.34 6.34
N PHE A 360 -20.06 15.59 7.08
CA PHE A 360 -19.77 15.87 8.48
C PHE A 360 -18.63 16.89 8.60
N TRP A 361 -17.56 16.70 7.85
CA TRP A 361 -16.33 17.49 7.92
C TRP A 361 -16.45 18.82 7.16
N GLY A 362 -17.34 19.68 7.64
CA GLY A 362 -17.46 21.07 7.19
C GLY A 362 -16.26 21.94 7.61
N PRO A 363 -16.18 23.19 7.11
CA PRO A 363 -15.05 24.08 7.37
C PRO A 363 -14.79 24.35 8.87
N ALA A 364 -15.84 24.41 9.70
CA ALA A 364 -15.70 24.62 11.14
C ALA A 364 -15.17 23.36 11.86
N GLN A 365 -15.64 22.18 11.46
CA GLN A 365 -15.22 20.89 12.03
C GLN A 365 -13.75 20.61 11.71
N ILE A 366 -13.34 20.81 10.45
CA ILE A 366 -11.94 20.66 10.05
C ILE A 366 -11.04 21.65 10.80
N ARG A 367 -11.46 22.92 10.89
CA ARG A 367 -10.72 23.96 11.62
C ARG A 367 -10.54 23.63 13.10
N ALA A 368 -11.55 23.02 13.73
CA ALA A 368 -11.48 22.61 15.13
C ALA A 368 -10.35 21.59 15.37
N VAL A 369 -10.24 20.57 14.52
CA VAL A 369 -9.16 19.56 14.60
C VAL A 369 -7.80 20.19 14.29
N LEU A 370 -7.67 20.85 13.13
CA LEU A 370 -6.38 21.38 12.68
C LEU A 370 -5.82 22.49 13.59
N GLY A 371 -6.70 23.23 14.28
CA GLY A 371 -6.34 24.29 15.22
C GLY A 371 -6.11 23.84 16.66
N ALA A 372 -6.45 22.59 17.02
CA ALA A 372 -6.31 22.07 18.39
C ALA A 372 -4.87 21.70 18.77
N VAL A 373 -3.99 21.58 17.77
CA VAL A 373 -2.57 21.22 17.92
C VAL A 373 -1.71 22.38 17.42
N PRO A 374 -0.60 22.74 18.11
CA PRO A 374 0.26 23.83 17.69
C PRO A 374 0.71 23.70 16.22
N ARG A 375 0.80 24.84 15.52
CA ARG A 375 1.24 24.86 14.11
C ARG A 375 2.61 24.19 13.96
N GLY A 376 2.72 23.25 13.03
CA GLY A 376 3.96 22.50 12.77
C GLY A 376 4.10 21.21 13.58
N ARG A 377 3.22 20.97 14.56
CA ARG A 377 3.19 19.73 15.35
C ARG A 377 2.13 18.74 14.87
N LEU A 378 1.29 19.12 13.91
CA LEU A 378 0.38 18.22 13.19
C LEU A 378 0.86 18.12 11.73
N LEU A 379 1.33 16.96 11.32
CA LEU A 379 1.73 16.65 9.95
C LEU A 379 0.60 15.86 9.28
N VAL A 380 -0.14 16.49 8.37
CA VAL A 380 -1.32 15.84 7.76
C VAL A 380 -0.93 15.13 6.47
N LEU A 381 -1.29 13.85 6.34
CA LEU A 381 -1.24 13.14 5.07
C LEU A 381 -2.48 13.50 4.25
N ASP A 382 -2.34 14.25 3.17
CA ASP A 382 -3.42 14.40 2.19
C ASP A 382 -3.50 13.13 1.36
N LEU A 383 -4.17 12.13 1.94
CA LEU A 383 -3.92 10.71 1.66
C LEU A 383 -4.22 10.31 0.21
N PHE A 384 -5.19 10.98 -0.43
CA PHE A 384 -5.71 10.68 -1.77
C PHE A 384 -5.66 11.92 -2.68
N ALA A 385 -4.53 12.61 -2.67
CA ALA A 385 -4.39 13.94 -3.27
C ALA A 385 -4.32 13.94 -4.80
N GLU A 386 -4.11 12.78 -5.45
CA GLU A 386 -4.17 12.66 -6.91
C GLU A 386 -5.59 12.75 -7.47
N SER A 387 -6.61 12.51 -6.65
CA SER A 387 -8.01 12.53 -7.09
C SER A 387 -8.92 13.40 -6.22
N GLN A 388 -8.70 13.42 -4.90
CA GLN A 388 -9.55 14.10 -3.93
C GLN A 388 -8.72 14.93 -2.91
N PRO A 389 -7.90 15.89 -3.36
CA PRO A 389 -7.01 16.65 -2.49
C PRO A 389 -7.76 17.54 -1.49
N VAL A 390 -7.48 17.37 -0.21
CA VAL A 390 -8.09 18.16 0.88
C VAL A 390 -7.38 19.51 1.08
N TYR A 391 -6.09 19.63 0.74
CA TYR A 391 -5.32 20.89 0.86
C TYR A 391 -6.01 22.04 0.11
N THR A 392 -6.63 21.74 -1.04
CA THR A 392 -7.27 22.69 -1.95
C THR A 392 -8.46 23.41 -1.31
N ARG A 393 -9.23 22.70 -0.47
CA ARG A 393 -10.47 23.20 0.17
C ARG A 393 -10.30 23.59 1.65
N THR A 394 -9.09 23.48 2.17
CA THR A 394 -8.75 23.80 3.57
C THR A 394 -7.70 24.89 3.68
N ALA A 395 -7.43 25.63 2.60
CA ALA A 395 -6.38 26.64 2.50
C ALA A 395 -5.03 26.11 3.01
N SER A 396 -4.59 24.98 2.42
CA SER A 396 -3.39 24.26 2.84
C SER A 396 -3.43 23.86 4.33
N PHE A 397 -4.49 23.15 4.72
CA PHE A 397 -4.70 22.67 6.09
C PHE A 397 -4.55 23.76 7.17
N GLN A 398 -5.06 24.97 6.90
CA GLN A 398 -5.01 26.12 7.82
C GLN A 398 -3.60 26.47 8.33
N GLY A 399 -2.58 26.16 7.51
CA GLY A 399 -1.18 26.42 7.81
C GLY A 399 -0.46 25.28 8.55
N GLN A 400 -1.09 24.13 8.79
CA GLN A 400 -0.38 22.92 9.24
C GLN A 400 0.41 22.31 8.07
N PRO A 401 1.62 21.75 8.31
CA PRO A 401 2.37 21.07 7.27
C PRO A 401 1.61 19.84 6.76
N PHE A 402 1.69 19.60 5.45
CA PHE A 402 1.06 18.41 4.85
C PHE A 402 1.99 17.70 3.87
N ILE A 403 1.70 16.42 3.64
CA ILE A 403 2.33 15.58 2.62
C ILE A 403 1.29 15.29 1.54
N TRP A 404 1.63 15.59 0.29
CA TRP A 404 0.80 15.23 -0.86
C TRP A 404 0.97 13.73 -1.14
N CYS A 405 -0.05 12.91 -0.91
CA CYS A 405 0.04 11.47 -1.12
C CYS A 405 -0.72 11.02 -2.36
N MET A 406 -0.12 10.09 -3.10
CA MET A 406 -0.83 9.25 -4.06
C MET A 406 -1.32 7.99 -3.33
N LEU A 407 -2.64 7.79 -3.25
CA LEU A 407 -3.21 6.56 -2.68
C LEU A 407 -3.16 5.45 -3.73
N HIS A 408 -3.67 5.75 -4.94
CA HIS A 408 -3.74 4.89 -6.10
C HIS A 408 -4.55 3.59 -5.92
N ASN A 409 -4.07 2.67 -5.09
CA ASN A 409 -4.60 1.32 -4.97
C ASN A 409 -5.48 1.15 -3.73
N PHE A 410 -6.63 0.52 -3.92
CA PHE A 410 -7.53 0.10 -2.85
C PHE A 410 -7.64 -1.43 -2.79
N GLY A 411 -7.63 -1.99 -1.58
CA GLY A 411 -7.77 -3.41 -1.28
C GLY A 411 -6.60 -4.30 -1.72
N GLY A 412 -5.51 -3.75 -2.29
CA GLY A 412 -4.49 -4.54 -2.98
C GLY A 412 -5.01 -5.15 -4.28
N ASN A 413 -6.05 -4.58 -4.88
CA ASN A 413 -6.69 -5.16 -6.06
C ASN A 413 -5.73 -5.20 -7.26
N HIS A 414 -5.70 -6.32 -7.97
CA HIS A 414 -5.08 -6.37 -9.31
C HIS A 414 -5.98 -5.68 -10.34
N GLY A 415 -5.37 -5.19 -11.42
CA GLY A 415 -6.05 -4.52 -12.53
C GLY A 415 -5.26 -3.31 -13.01
N LEU A 416 -5.10 -3.16 -14.33
CA LEU A 416 -4.37 -2.02 -14.88
C LEU A 416 -5.19 -0.74 -14.68
N PHE A 417 -4.61 0.20 -13.93
CA PHE A 417 -5.22 1.46 -13.52
C PHE A 417 -4.13 2.47 -13.17
N GLY A 418 -4.38 3.75 -13.46
CA GLY A 418 -3.60 4.87 -12.99
C GLY A 418 -4.19 6.19 -13.48
N ALA A 419 -3.81 7.27 -12.82
CA ALA A 419 -4.12 8.65 -13.20
C ALA A 419 -2.81 9.43 -13.38
N LEU A 420 -1.91 8.92 -14.24
CA LEU A 420 -0.50 9.35 -14.27
C LEU A 420 -0.34 10.84 -14.57
N GLU A 421 -1.22 11.45 -15.38
CA GLU A 421 -1.18 12.90 -15.63
C GLU A 421 -1.47 13.71 -14.36
N ALA A 422 -2.48 13.31 -13.59
CA ALA A 422 -2.81 13.95 -12.31
C ALA A 422 -1.71 13.76 -11.27
N VAL A 423 -1.07 12.58 -11.24
CA VAL A 423 0.09 12.32 -10.37
C VAL A 423 1.30 13.16 -10.79
N ASN A 424 1.58 13.27 -12.10
CA ASN A 424 2.72 14.02 -12.63
C ASN A 424 2.65 15.52 -12.30
N GLY A 425 1.47 16.13 -12.43
CA GLY A 425 1.25 17.55 -12.13
C GLY A 425 0.88 17.88 -10.68
N GLY A 426 0.38 16.89 -9.91
CA GLY A 426 -0.19 17.09 -8.58
C GLY A 426 0.76 17.74 -7.56
N PRO A 427 1.98 17.21 -7.34
CA PRO A 427 2.96 17.80 -6.43
C PRO A 427 3.35 19.24 -6.79
N GLU A 428 3.45 19.58 -8.08
CA GLU A 428 3.75 20.94 -8.52
C GLU A 428 2.60 21.90 -8.19
N ALA A 429 1.37 21.52 -8.53
CA ALA A 429 0.17 22.29 -8.22
C ALA A 429 0.02 22.53 -6.71
N ALA A 430 0.28 21.50 -5.89
CA ALA A 430 0.23 21.60 -4.44
C ALA A 430 1.31 22.54 -3.88
N ARG A 431 2.51 22.55 -4.46
CA ARG A 431 3.60 23.44 -4.06
C ARG A 431 3.37 24.90 -4.46
N LEU A 432 2.74 25.14 -5.61
CA LEU A 432 2.39 26.48 -6.11
C LEU A 432 1.10 27.04 -5.49
N PHE A 433 0.35 26.21 -4.75
CA PHE A 433 -0.90 26.64 -4.12
C PHE A 433 -0.66 27.83 -3.15
N PRO A 434 -1.57 28.82 -3.08
CA PRO A 434 -1.39 29.99 -2.22
C PRO A 434 -1.13 29.61 -0.76
N ASN A 435 -0.02 30.11 -0.20
CA ASN A 435 0.46 29.80 1.15
C ASN A 435 0.64 28.29 1.41
N SER A 436 1.04 27.53 0.38
CA SER A 436 1.28 26.09 0.52
C SER A 436 2.21 25.78 1.69
N THR A 437 1.77 24.83 2.50
CA THR A 437 2.51 24.22 3.60
C THR A 437 2.94 22.79 3.26
N MET A 438 3.01 22.48 1.96
CA MET A 438 3.50 21.18 1.50
C MET A 438 4.96 21.00 1.92
N VAL A 439 5.22 19.95 2.70
CA VAL A 439 6.58 19.59 3.16
C VAL A 439 7.07 18.29 2.53
N GLY A 440 6.25 17.60 1.76
CA GLY A 440 6.66 16.35 1.14
C GLY A 440 5.65 15.75 0.18
N THR A 441 6.08 14.65 -0.42
CA THR A 441 5.26 13.77 -1.26
C THR A 441 5.18 12.38 -0.64
N GLY A 442 4.18 11.57 -0.98
CA GLY A 442 4.07 10.22 -0.42
C GLY A 442 3.33 9.22 -1.30
N MET A 443 3.53 7.94 -0.98
CA MET A 443 2.81 6.80 -1.57
C MET A 443 2.10 6.05 -0.44
N ALA A 444 0.76 6.02 -0.48
CA ALA A 444 -0.06 5.40 0.56
C ALA A 444 -1.02 4.32 0.00
N PRO A 445 -0.53 3.35 -0.79
CA PRO A 445 -1.40 2.32 -1.36
C PRO A 445 -1.93 1.37 -0.29
N GLU A 446 -3.20 0.99 -0.36
CA GLU A 446 -3.74 -0.01 0.56
C GLU A 446 -3.08 -1.38 0.37
N GLY A 447 -2.67 -1.75 -0.84
CA GLY A 447 -1.81 -2.90 -1.10
C GLY A 447 -0.80 -2.64 -2.22
N ILE A 448 0.39 -3.22 -2.09
CA ILE A 448 1.47 -3.12 -3.09
C ILE A 448 1.45 -4.32 -4.07
N SER A 449 2.55 -4.54 -4.80
CA SER A 449 2.71 -5.68 -5.74
C SER A 449 1.77 -5.63 -6.96
N GLN A 450 1.42 -4.42 -7.41
CA GLN A 450 0.67 -4.16 -8.63
C GLN A 450 1.10 -2.82 -9.25
N ASN A 451 0.87 -2.64 -10.56
CA ASN A 451 0.99 -1.37 -11.29
C ASN A 451 2.31 -0.61 -11.04
N GLU A 452 3.44 -1.33 -11.08
CA GLU A 452 4.76 -0.82 -10.67
C GLU A 452 5.21 0.45 -11.40
N VAL A 453 4.70 0.69 -12.61
CA VAL A 453 4.91 1.93 -13.37
C VAL A 453 4.44 3.18 -12.60
N VAL A 454 3.33 3.08 -11.86
CA VAL A 454 2.74 4.21 -11.13
C VAL A 454 3.62 4.60 -9.94
N TYR A 455 4.08 3.60 -9.19
CA TYR A 455 4.97 3.80 -8.05
C TYR A 455 6.36 4.26 -8.49
N SER A 456 6.85 3.81 -9.65
CA SER A 456 8.08 4.30 -10.25
C SER A 456 8.00 5.81 -10.55
N LEU A 457 6.89 6.29 -11.13
CA LEU A 457 6.73 7.72 -11.40
C LEU A 457 6.65 8.52 -10.10
N MET A 458 5.80 8.09 -9.16
CA MET A 458 5.59 8.83 -7.91
C MET A 458 6.84 8.89 -7.04
N ALA A 459 7.64 7.82 -7.00
CA ALA A 459 8.94 7.82 -6.33
C ALA A 459 9.92 8.82 -6.96
N GLU A 460 9.95 8.91 -8.30
CA GLU A 460 10.77 9.92 -9.00
C GLU A 460 10.36 11.36 -8.66
N LEU A 461 9.05 11.64 -8.60
CA LEU A 461 8.51 12.96 -8.22
C LEU A 461 8.91 13.36 -6.78
N GLY A 462 9.32 12.40 -5.95
CA GLY A 462 9.94 12.65 -4.66
C GLY A 462 11.28 13.41 -4.72
N TRP A 463 11.99 13.37 -5.86
CA TRP A 463 13.28 14.05 -6.06
C TRP A 463 13.24 15.15 -7.11
N ARG A 464 12.29 15.09 -8.05
CA ARG A 464 12.17 16.06 -9.14
C ARG A 464 11.65 17.41 -8.64
N LYS A 465 12.08 18.47 -9.32
CA LYS A 465 11.62 19.86 -9.08
C LYS A 465 10.34 20.11 -9.86
N ASP A 466 10.32 19.60 -11.09
CA ASP A 466 9.26 19.76 -12.07
C ASP A 466 8.67 18.39 -12.46
N PRO A 467 7.43 18.37 -13.00
CA PRO A 467 6.87 17.19 -13.65
C PRO A 467 7.83 16.56 -14.67
N VAL A 468 7.60 15.30 -14.99
CA VAL A 468 8.24 14.69 -16.15
C VAL A 468 7.66 15.36 -17.41
N PRO A 469 8.48 15.99 -18.27
CA PRO A 469 7.97 16.82 -19.35
C PRO A 469 7.30 16.01 -20.47
N ASP A 470 7.69 14.74 -20.66
CA ASP A 470 7.10 13.83 -21.63
C ASP A 470 6.93 12.43 -21.00
N LEU A 471 5.70 12.11 -20.61
CA LEU A 471 5.35 10.81 -20.04
C LEU A 471 5.49 9.66 -21.06
N ALA A 472 5.34 9.90 -22.36
CA ALA A 472 5.47 8.86 -23.38
C ALA A 472 6.94 8.46 -23.57
N ALA A 473 7.86 9.44 -23.56
CA ALA A 473 9.30 9.17 -23.54
C ALA A 473 9.74 8.49 -22.23
N TRP A 474 9.18 8.93 -21.10
CA TRP A 474 9.47 8.36 -19.78
C TRP A 474 9.02 6.90 -19.68
N VAL A 475 7.79 6.56 -20.09
CA VAL A 475 7.28 5.18 -20.01
C VAL A 475 8.02 4.25 -20.97
N THR A 476 8.42 4.76 -22.14
CA THR A 476 9.27 4.01 -23.09
C THR A 476 10.62 3.69 -22.46
N SER A 477 11.20 4.64 -21.72
CA SER A 477 12.47 4.45 -21.01
C SER A 477 12.32 3.52 -19.80
N PHE A 478 11.20 3.60 -19.07
CA PHE A 478 10.85 2.68 -18.00
C PHE A 478 10.85 1.23 -18.50
N ALA A 479 10.13 0.95 -19.58
CA ALA A 479 10.05 -0.37 -20.19
C ALA A 479 11.44 -0.85 -20.67
N ALA A 480 12.20 0.02 -21.33
CA ALA A 480 13.54 -0.32 -21.84
C ALA A 480 14.49 -0.76 -20.71
N ARG A 481 14.53 -0.02 -19.59
CA ARG A 481 15.38 -0.37 -18.44
C ARG A 481 14.91 -1.64 -17.74
N ARG A 482 13.59 -1.76 -17.57
CA ARG A 482 12.93 -2.91 -16.93
C ARG A 482 13.20 -4.21 -17.67
N TYR A 483 13.26 -4.18 -19.00
CA TYR A 483 13.56 -5.36 -19.82
C TYR A 483 15.03 -5.53 -20.17
N GLY A 484 15.86 -4.51 -19.92
CA GLY A 484 17.29 -4.49 -20.26
C GLY A 484 17.57 -4.24 -21.74
N VAL A 485 16.54 -3.92 -22.53
CA VAL A 485 16.62 -3.59 -23.96
C VAL A 485 15.40 -2.75 -24.37
N SER A 486 15.62 -1.74 -25.22
CA SER A 486 14.54 -0.95 -25.80
C SER A 486 13.96 -1.67 -27.02
N HIS A 487 12.84 -2.38 -26.85
CA HIS A 487 12.14 -3.06 -27.95
C HIS A 487 11.02 -2.17 -28.51
N PRO A 488 10.91 -1.97 -29.83
CA PRO A 488 9.96 -1.05 -30.44
C PRO A 488 8.50 -1.39 -30.10
N ASP A 489 8.11 -2.66 -30.21
CA ASP A 489 6.73 -3.09 -29.94
C ASP A 489 6.38 -2.99 -28.45
N ALA A 490 7.28 -3.36 -27.55
CA ALA A 490 7.06 -3.20 -26.11
C ALA A 490 6.93 -1.71 -25.74
N GLY A 491 7.80 -0.85 -26.29
CA GLY A 491 7.68 0.60 -26.10
C GLY A 491 6.39 1.19 -26.67
N ALA A 492 5.89 0.67 -27.79
CA ALA A 492 4.58 1.03 -28.34
C ALA A 492 3.42 0.54 -27.45
N ALA A 493 3.48 -0.70 -26.95
CA ALA A 493 2.50 -1.25 -26.02
C ALA A 493 2.38 -0.40 -24.75
N TRP A 494 3.50 -0.02 -24.14
CA TRP A 494 3.50 0.84 -22.95
C TRP A 494 2.93 2.23 -23.19
N ARG A 495 3.13 2.82 -24.38
CA ARG A 495 2.49 4.09 -24.75
C ARG A 495 0.98 3.95 -24.95
N LEU A 496 0.49 2.81 -25.45
CA LEU A 496 -0.94 2.51 -25.51
C LEU A 496 -1.53 2.37 -24.09
N LEU A 497 -0.87 1.66 -23.18
CA LEU A 497 -1.31 1.54 -21.79
C LEU A 497 -1.29 2.88 -21.07
N LEU A 498 -0.26 3.70 -21.31
CA LEU A 498 -0.12 5.05 -20.76
C LEU A 498 -1.36 5.89 -21.05
N ARG A 499 -1.78 5.99 -22.31
CA ARG A 499 -2.90 6.84 -22.72
C ARG A 499 -4.29 6.26 -22.41
N SER A 500 -4.37 5.00 -21.96
CA SER A 500 -5.62 4.26 -21.72
C SER A 500 -5.80 3.96 -20.23
N VAL A 501 -5.44 2.75 -19.80
CA VAL A 501 -5.60 2.25 -18.42
C VAL A 501 -4.89 3.13 -17.38
N TYR A 502 -3.77 3.76 -17.75
CA TYR A 502 -2.98 4.61 -16.84
C TYR A 502 -3.28 6.11 -16.94
N ASN A 503 -4.31 6.52 -17.69
CA ASN A 503 -4.73 7.92 -17.81
C ASN A 503 -6.22 8.11 -17.47
N CYS A 504 -6.69 7.49 -16.38
CA CYS A 504 -7.99 7.86 -15.81
C CYS A 504 -7.96 9.34 -15.42
N SER A 505 -8.93 10.12 -15.90
CA SER A 505 -9.06 11.55 -15.61
C SER A 505 -10.46 11.88 -15.08
N GLY A 506 -10.55 12.96 -14.31
CA GLY A 506 -11.76 13.38 -13.61
C GLY A 506 -11.84 12.92 -12.15
N GLU A 507 -12.85 13.41 -11.43
CA GLU A 507 -12.96 13.30 -9.97
C GLU A 507 -13.33 11.89 -9.49
N ALA A 508 -13.87 11.03 -10.36
CA ALA A 508 -14.38 9.70 -10.03
C ALA A 508 -13.34 8.56 -10.16
N CYS A 509 -12.09 8.87 -10.51
CA CYS A 509 -11.05 7.85 -10.65
C CYS A 509 -10.70 7.22 -9.29
N ARG A 510 -10.86 5.90 -9.16
CA ARG A 510 -10.54 5.12 -7.96
C ARG A 510 -9.93 3.79 -8.37
N GLY A 511 -8.83 3.37 -7.77
CA GLY A 511 -8.19 2.07 -8.04
C GLY A 511 -8.88 0.86 -7.41
N HIS A 512 -10.21 0.86 -7.32
CA HIS A 512 -10.98 -0.33 -6.95
C HIS A 512 -11.26 -1.16 -8.22
N ASN A 513 -10.93 -2.45 -8.21
CA ASN A 513 -11.40 -3.32 -9.27
C ASN A 513 -12.89 -3.67 -9.04
N ARG A 514 -13.76 -3.17 -9.91
CA ARG A 514 -15.21 -3.44 -9.92
C ARG A 514 -15.66 -4.22 -11.16
N SER A 515 -14.73 -4.81 -11.90
CA SER A 515 -15.03 -5.61 -13.09
C SER A 515 -15.88 -6.85 -12.75
N PRO A 516 -16.66 -7.37 -13.71
CA PRO A 516 -17.44 -8.58 -13.50
C PRO A 516 -16.62 -9.78 -13.02
N LEU A 517 -15.39 -9.95 -13.52
CA LEU A 517 -14.49 -11.05 -13.15
C LEU A 517 -14.41 -11.29 -11.63
N VAL A 518 -14.28 -10.21 -10.85
CA VAL A 518 -13.95 -10.28 -9.41
C VAL A 518 -15.14 -10.01 -8.49
N ARG A 519 -16.31 -9.69 -9.04
CA ARG A 519 -17.51 -9.32 -8.27
C ARG A 519 -18.55 -10.43 -8.27
N ARG A 520 -19.47 -10.40 -7.30
CA ARG A 520 -20.64 -11.29 -7.28
C ARG A 520 -21.44 -11.13 -8.58
N PRO A 521 -21.66 -12.20 -9.36
CA PRO A 521 -22.47 -12.11 -10.57
C PRO A 521 -23.88 -11.59 -10.29
N SER A 522 -24.38 -10.72 -11.16
CA SER A 522 -25.76 -10.25 -11.15
C SER A 522 -26.19 -9.81 -12.54
N LEU A 523 -27.49 -9.61 -12.76
CA LEU A 523 -27.99 -9.05 -14.03
C LEU A 523 -27.75 -7.54 -14.18
N GLN A 524 -27.18 -6.87 -13.16
CA GLN A 524 -27.09 -5.39 -13.06
C GLN A 524 -25.64 -4.89 -12.94
N MET A 525 -24.67 -5.65 -13.42
CA MET A 525 -23.26 -5.24 -13.35
C MET A 525 -22.99 -4.16 -14.39
N ASN A 526 -22.20 -3.15 -14.01
CA ASN A 526 -21.76 -2.11 -14.93
C ASN A 526 -20.39 -2.47 -15.54
N THR A 527 -20.32 -2.52 -16.86
CA THR A 527 -19.13 -2.88 -17.64
C THR A 527 -18.42 -1.67 -18.26
N SER A 528 -18.89 -0.45 -17.98
CA SER A 528 -18.25 0.79 -18.44
C SER A 528 -16.83 0.95 -17.87
N ILE A 529 -15.93 1.51 -18.66
CA ILE A 529 -14.52 1.75 -18.33
C ILE A 529 -14.09 3.16 -18.79
N TRP A 530 -12.99 3.69 -18.27
CA TRP A 530 -12.51 5.06 -18.55
C TRP A 530 -11.61 5.18 -19.80
N TYR A 531 -11.45 4.11 -20.57
CA TYR A 531 -10.56 4.04 -21.72
C TYR A 531 -11.17 3.23 -22.88
N ASN A 532 -10.55 3.35 -24.04
CA ASN A 532 -10.90 2.50 -25.19
C ASN A 532 -10.32 1.09 -24.99
N ARG A 533 -11.21 0.09 -24.88
CA ARG A 533 -10.84 -1.33 -24.72
C ARG A 533 -9.87 -1.83 -25.79
N SER A 534 -9.94 -1.27 -27.01
CA SER A 534 -9.02 -1.62 -28.10
C SER A 534 -7.55 -1.35 -27.78
N ASP A 535 -7.24 -0.31 -27.01
CA ASP A 535 -5.85 0.02 -26.67
C ASP A 535 -5.21 -1.09 -25.81
N VAL A 536 -5.99 -1.77 -24.96
CA VAL A 536 -5.51 -2.91 -24.16
C VAL A 536 -5.22 -4.12 -25.04
N PHE A 537 -6.14 -4.47 -25.95
CA PHE A 537 -5.95 -5.60 -26.86
C PHE A 537 -4.78 -5.36 -27.84
N GLU A 538 -4.58 -4.13 -28.32
CA GLU A 538 -3.42 -3.80 -29.17
C GLU A 538 -2.11 -3.79 -28.37
N ALA A 539 -2.10 -3.26 -27.16
CA ALA A 539 -0.93 -3.35 -26.28
C ALA A 539 -0.56 -4.82 -25.99
N TRP A 540 -1.56 -5.68 -25.79
CA TRP A 540 -1.36 -7.12 -25.62
C TRP A 540 -0.69 -7.76 -26.83
N ARG A 541 -1.22 -7.49 -28.03
CA ARG A 541 -0.66 -7.99 -29.29
C ARG A 541 0.80 -7.56 -29.47
N LEU A 542 1.10 -6.28 -29.25
CA LEU A 542 2.45 -5.72 -29.40
C LEU A 542 3.42 -6.31 -28.37
N LEU A 543 3.00 -6.41 -27.10
CA LEU A 543 3.85 -6.98 -26.05
C LEU A 543 4.11 -8.48 -26.30
N LEU A 544 3.10 -9.24 -26.74
CA LEU A 544 3.26 -10.64 -27.11
C LEU A 544 4.15 -10.82 -28.36
N THR A 545 4.11 -9.89 -29.31
CA THR A 545 5.00 -9.86 -30.49
C THR A 545 6.47 -9.73 -30.08
N SER A 546 6.75 -9.06 -28.96
CA SER A 546 8.10 -8.88 -28.41
C SER A 546 8.64 -10.14 -27.70
N ALA A 547 7.79 -11.15 -27.46
CA ALA A 547 8.16 -12.33 -26.67
C ALA A 547 9.40 -13.10 -27.18
N PRO A 548 9.64 -13.27 -28.51
CA PRO A 548 10.85 -13.94 -28.99
C PRO A 548 12.15 -13.29 -28.50
N SER A 549 12.15 -11.97 -28.27
CA SER A 549 13.33 -11.22 -27.80
C SER A 549 13.37 -11.06 -26.28
N LEU A 550 12.21 -11.00 -25.62
CA LEU A 550 12.10 -10.59 -24.21
C LEU A 550 11.73 -11.73 -23.24
N ALA A 551 11.39 -12.93 -23.73
CA ALA A 551 10.90 -14.05 -22.90
C ALA A 551 11.84 -14.49 -21.76
N THR A 552 13.13 -14.16 -21.83
CA THR A 552 14.12 -14.45 -20.77
C THR A 552 14.13 -13.42 -19.64
N SER A 553 13.55 -12.23 -19.84
CA SER A 553 13.42 -11.22 -18.79
C SER A 553 12.26 -11.57 -17.85
N PRO A 554 12.50 -11.81 -16.54
CA PRO A 554 11.43 -12.10 -15.58
C PRO A 554 10.41 -10.97 -15.44
N ALA A 555 10.84 -9.73 -15.65
CA ALA A 555 9.97 -8.55 -15.63
C ALA A 555 9.08 -8.49 -16.87
N PHE A 556 9.60 -8.84 -18.05
CA PHE A 556 8.76 -8.98 -19.25
C PHE A 556 7.71 -10.07 -19.07
N ARG A 557 8.08 -11.24 -18.52
CA ARG A 557 7.12 -12.32 -18.24
C ARG A 557 6.03 -11.88 -17.26
N TYR A 558 6.38 -11.11 -16.23
CA TYR A 558 5.41 -10.51 -15.30
C TYR A 558 4.44 -9.59 -16.03
N ASP A 559 4.95 -8.62 -16.79
CA ASP A 559 4.11 -7.63 -17.45
C ASP A 559 3.24 -8.26 -18.56
N LEU A 560 3.76 -9.27 -19.29
CA LEU A 560 2.98 -10.02 -20.26
C LEU A 560 1.85 -10.80 -19.58
N LEU A 561 2.09 -11.41 -18.42
CA LEU A 561 1.06 -12.07 -17.64
C LEU A 561 0.01 -11.08 -17.12
N ASP A 562 0.46 -9.95 -16.56
CA ASP A 562 -0.39 -8.88 -16.05
C ASP A 562 -1.33 -8.33 -17.15
N LEU A 563 -0.79 -8.11 -18.34
CA LEU A 563 -1.54 -7.62 -19.51
C LEU A 563 -2.44 -8.72 -20.10
N THR A 564 -1.99 -9.97 -20.18
CA THR A 564 -2.84 -11.10 -20.60
C THR A 564 -4.04 -11.27 -19.66
N ARG A 565 -3.80 -11.19 -18.35
CA ARG A 565 -4.84 -11.22 -17.33
C ARG A 565 -5.82 -10.05 -17.48
N GLN A 566 -5.32 -8.83 -17.75
CA GLN A 566 -6.17 -7.68 -18.07
C GLN A 566 -7.04 -7.95 -19.31
N ALA A 567 -6.46 -8.48 -20.40
CA ALA A 567 -7.22 -8.80 -21.60
C ALA A 567 -8.32 -9.84 -21.33
N VAL A 568 -8.06 -10.83 -20.47
CA VAL A 568 -9.10 -11.78 -20.03
C VAL A 568 -10.18 -11.09 -19.19
N GLN A 569 -9.83 -10.18 -18.28
CA GLN A 569 -10.82 -9.36 -17.56
C GLN A 569 -11.71 -8.57 -18.52
N GLU A 570 -11.15 -8.04 -19.60
CA GLU A 570 -11.94 -7.36 -20.63
C GLU A 570 -12.88 -8.31 -21.37
N LEU A 571 -12.40 -9.50 -21.72
CA LEU A 571 -13.20 -10.53 -22.40
C LEU A 571 -14.33 -11.04 -21.50
N VAL A 572 -14.11 -11.23 -20.18
CA VAL A 572 -15.18 -11.62 -19.24
C VAL A 572 -16.29 -10.58 -19.23
N SER A 573 -15.95 -9.29 -19.27
CA SER A 573 -16.96 -8.22 -19.34
C SER A 573 -17.76 -8.26 -20.64
N LEU A 574 -17.11 -8.52 -21.78
CA LEU A 574 -17.77 -8.62 -23.08
C LEU A 574 -18.66 -9.87 -23.17
N TYR A 575 -18.17 -11.02 -22.74
CA TYR A 575 -18.98 -12.25 -22.69
C TYR A 575 -20.12 -12.18 -21.68
N TYR A 576 -19.97 -11.41 -20.59
CA TYR A 576 -21.07 -11.10 -19.68
C TYR A 576 -22.18 -10.30 -20.37
N GLU A 577 -21.84 -9.29 -21.17
CA GLU A 577 -22.82 -8.50 -21.93
C GLU A 577 -23.62 -9.36 -22.92
N GLU A 578 -22.94 -10.26 -23.63
CA GLU A 578 -23.57 -11.23 -24.53
C GLU A 578 -24.50 -12.19 -23.78
N ALA A 579 -24.02 -12.79 -22.67
CA ALA A 579 -24.82 -13.71 -21.86
C ALA A 579 -26.05 -13.01 -21.24
N ARG A 580 -25.90 -11.77 -20.75
CA ARG A 580 -26.99 -10.96 -20.22
C ARG A 580 -28.03 -10.66 -21.31
N SER A 581 -27.59 -10.24 -22.49
CA SER A 581 -28.48 -9.92 -23.61
C SER A 581 -29.24 -11.16 -24.09
N ALA A 582 -28.56 -12.30 -24.21
CA ALA A 582 -29.18 -13.57 -24.55
C ALA A 582 -30.21 -14.02 -23.50
N TYR A 583 -29.92 -13.87 -22.21
CA TYR A 583 -30.87 -14.14 -21.14
C TYR A 583 -32.13 -13.27 -21.23
N LEU A 584 -31.97 -11.95 -21.39
CA LEU A 584 -33.09 -11.02 -21.47
C LEU A 584 -33.97 -11.29 -22.70
N SER A 585 -33.36 -11.71 -23.81
CA SER A 585 -34.04 -12.13 -25.04
C SER A 585 -34.55 -13.57 -25.03
N LYS A 586 -34.31 -14.34 -23.95
CA LYS A 586 -34.63 -15.78 -23.82
C LYS A 586 -34.01 -16.67 -24.91
N GLU A 587 -32.84 -16.28 -25.43
CA GLU A 587 -32.10 -17.01 -26.45
C GLU A 587 -31.20 -18.07 -25.82
N LEU A 588 -31.76 -19.25 -25.53
CA LEU A 588 -31.10 -20.31 -24.78
C LEU A 588 -29.76 -20.75 -25.40
N ALA A 589 -29.70 -20.91 -26.72
CA ALA A 589 -28.48 -21.35 -27.41
C ALA A 589 -27.36 -20.31 -27.30
N SER A 590 -27.67 -19.03 -27.48
CA SER A 590 -26.72 -17.92 -27.35
C SER A 590 -26.26 -17.74 -25.89
N LEU A 591 -27.18 -17.93 -24.93
CA LEU A 591 -26.87 -17.88 -23.49
C LEU A 591 -25.88 -19.00 -23.11
N LEU A 592 -26.15 -20.23 -23.53
CA LEU A 592 -25.25 -21.37 -23.32
C LEU A 592 -23.88 -21.14 -23.97
N ARG A 593 -23.85 -20.54 -25.17
CA ARG A 593 -22.60 -20.26 -25.88
C ARG A 593 -21.75 -19.21 -25.18
N ALA A 594 -22.31 -18.03 -24.94
CA ALA A 594 -21.57 -16.91 -24.34
C ALA A 594 -21.18 -17.21 -22.89
N GLY A 595 -22.16 -17.66 -22.09
CA GLY A 595 -21.93 -18.02 -20.70
C GLY A 595 -21.01 -19.23 -20.56
N GLY A 596 -21.14 -20.22 -21.45
CA GLY A 596 -20.29 -21.41 -21.44
C GLY A 596 -18.82 -21.09 -21.70
N VAL A 597 -18.53 -20.22 -22.67
CA VAL A 597 -17.16 -19.74 -22.92
C VAL A 597 -16.63 -18.97 -21.70
N LEU A 598 -17.44 -18.10 -21.10
CA LEU A 598 -17.05 -17.35 -19.89
C LEU A 598 -16.64 -18.31 -18.75
N ALA A 599 -17.54 -19.20 -18.34
CA ALA A 599 -17.39 -19.98 -17.12
C ALA A 599 -16.51 -21.23 -17.28
N TYR A 600 -16.52 -21.88 -18.46
CA TYR A 600 -15.87 -23.18 -18.66
C TYR A 600 -14.64 -23.12 -19.58
N GLU A 601 -14.34 -21.99 -20.23
CA GLU A 601 -13.14 -21.84 -21.05
C GLU A 601 -12.26 -20.67 -20.60
N LEU A 602 -12.83 -19.47 -20.50
CA LEU A 602 -12.08 -18.24 -20.29
C LEU A 602 -11.56 -18.10 -18.86
N LEU A 603 -12.40 -18.40 -17.84
CA LEU A 603 -11.96 -18.42 -16.44
C LEU A 603 -10.95 -19.55 -16.12
N PRO A 604 -11.14 -20.79 -16.61
CA PRO A 604 -10.10 -21.82 -16.48
C PRO A 604 -8.78 -21.45 -17.17
N ALA A 605 -8.83 -20.85 -18.38
CA ALA A 605 -7.62 -20.38 -19.06
C ALA A 605 -6.91 -19.25 -18.29
N LEU A 606 -7.67 -18.38 -17.61
CA LEU A 606 -7.10 -17.37 -16.72
C LEU A 606 -6.37 -18.01 -15.54
N ASP A 607 -6.99 -18.96 -14.85
CA ASP A 607 -6.35 -19.65 -13.72
C ASP A 607 -5.06 -20.36 -14.16
N GLU A 608 -5.09 -21.05 -15.32
CA GLU A 608 -3.93 -21.75 -15.87
C GLU A 608 -2.77 -20.80 -16.21
N VAL A 609 -3.03 -19.66 -16.87
CA VAL A 609 -1.95 -18.72 -17.22
C VAL A 609 -1.39 -18.02 -15.98
N LEU A 610 -2.23 -17.69 -14.99
CA LEU A 610 -1.80 -17.17 -13.68
C LEU A 610 -0.95 -18.20 -12.94
N ALA A 611 -1.26 -19.49 -13.06
CA ALA A 611 -0.52 -20.58 -12.40
C ALA A 611 0.92 -20.74 -12.90
N SER A 612 1.29 -20.08 -14.01
CA SER A 612 2.61 -20.18 -14.61
C SER A 612 3.69 -19.29 -14.00
N ASP A 613 3.34 -18.45 -13.02
CA ASP A 613 4.28 -17.54 -12.36
C ASP A 613 4.04 -17.46 -10.85
N SER A 614 5.09 -17.63 -10.03
CA SER A 614 4.98 -17.67 -8.57
C SER A 614 4.41 -16.39 -7.96
N ARG A 615 4.49 -15.25 -8.67
CA ARG A 615 3.99 -13.95 -8.23
C ARG A 615 2.46 -13.81 -8.34
N PHE A 616 1.79 -14.77 -8.99
CA PHE A 616 0.33 -14.78 -9.20
C PHE A 616 -0.36 -16.02 -8.61
N LEU A 617 0.27 -16.70 -7.64
CA LEU A 617 -0.31 -17.88 -6.97
C LEU A 617 -0.93 -17.50 -5.63
N LEU A 618 -2.15 -17.96 -5.36
CA LEU A 618 -2.72 -17.92 -4.01
C LEU A 618 -1.83 -18.70 -3.03
N GLY A 619 -1.29 -19.85 -3.46
CA GLY A 619 -0.41 -20.67 -2.63
C GLY A 619 0.87 -19.94 -2.19
N SER A 620 1.43 -19.02 -2.99
CA SER A 620 2.58 -18.21 -2.55
C SER A 620 2.23 -17.35 -1.33
N TRP A 621 1.05 -16.73 -1.32
CA TRP A 621 0.57 -15.93 -0.18
C TRP A 621 0.25 -16.78 1.03
N LEU A 622 -0.45 -17.90 0.81
CA LEU A 622 -0.85 -18.80 1.89
C LEU A 622 0.36 -19.51 2.53
N GLU A 623 1.39 -19.89 1.77
CA GLU A 623 2.62 -20.43 2.35
C GLU A 623 3.37 -19.41 3.22
N GLN A 624 3.31 -18.11 2.90
CA GLN A 624 3.83 -17.08 3.82
C GLN A 624 3.04 -17.08 5.13
N ALA A 625 1.71 -17.19 5.08
CA ALA A 625 0.86 -17.31 6.26
C ALA A 625 1.23 -18.55 7.09
N ARG A 626 1.40 -19.71 6.44
CA ARG A 626 1.82 -20.94 7.12
C ARG A 626 3.23 -20.84 7.72
N ALA A 627 4.17 -20.17 7.07
CA ALA A 627 5.52 -19.93 7.59
C ALA A 627 5.54 -18.95 8.79
N ALA A 628 4.57 -18.04 8.85
CA ALA A 628 4.36 -17.18 10.01
C ALA A 628 3.82 -17.94 11.22
N ALA A 629 3.14 -19.08 11.03
CA ALA A 629 2.71 -19.96 12.11
C ALA A 629 3.87 -20.78 12.73
N VAL A 630 3.61 -21.41 13.88
CA VAL A 630 4.55 -22.35 14.53
C VAL A 630 3.96 -23.75 14.76
N SER A 631 2.71 -23.98 14.31
CA SER A 631 2.02 -25.27 14.36
C SER A 631 1.05 -25.41 13.19
N GLU A 632 0.60 -26.63 12.88
CA GLU A 632 -0.38 -26.85 11.80
C GLU A 632 -1.73 -26.17 12.08
N ALA A 633 -2.22 -26.20 13.33
CA ALA A 633 -3.48 -25.58 13.70
C ALA A 633 -3.42 -24.05 13.55
N GLU A 634 -2.31 -23.43 13.94
CA GLU A 634 -2.08 -22.00 13.74
C GLU A 634 -1.91 -21.64 12.25
N ALA A 635 -1.27 -22.53 11.47
CA ALA A 635 -1.13 -22.35 10.03
C ALA A 635 -2.48 -22.39 9.32
N ASP A 636 -3.36 -23.32 9.69
CA ASP A 636 -4.73 -23.39 9.17
C ASP A 636 -5.55 -22.14 9.54
N PHE A 637 -5.37 -21.62 10.76
CA PHE A 637 -5.99 -20.37 11.21
C PHE A 637 -5.53 -19.16 10.38
N TYR A 638 -4.22 -19.00 10.16
CA TYR A 638 -3.68 -17.90 9.35
C TYR A 638 -4.06 -18.01 7.86
N GLU A 639 -4.15 -19.22 7.30
CA GLU A 639 -4.70 -19.43 5.96
C GLU A 639 -6.18 -19.03 5.89
N GLN A 640 -6.99 -19.39 6.89
CA GLN A 640 -8.41 -18.99 6.94
C GLN A 640 -8.58 -17.47 7.02
N ASN A 641 -7.80 -16.80 7.90
CA ASN A 641 -7.70 -15.33 7.97
C ASN A 641 -7.40 -14.72 6.59
N SER A 642 -6.44 -15.31 5.87
CA SER A 642 -6.07 -14.88 4.52
C SER A 642 -7.22 -15.05 3.53
N ARG A 643 -7.91 -16.20 3.54
CA ARG A 643 -9.04 -16.45 2.63
C ARG A 643 -10.21 -15.52 2.92
N TYR A 644 -10.55 -15.26 4.18
CA TYR A 644 -11.56 -14.26 4.55
C TYR A 644 -11.18 -12.89 3.99
N GLN A 645 -9.97 -12.40 4.26
CA GLN A 645 -9.52 -11.07 3.83
C GLN A 645 -9.72 -10.83 2.33
N LEU A 646 -9.37 -11.80 1.48
CA LEU A 646 -9.45 -11.66 0.02
C LEU A 646 -10.88 -11.75 -0.55
N THR A 647 -11.84 -12.25 0.22
CA THR A 647 -13.17 -12.64 -0.28
C THR A 647 -14.32 -12.03 0.52
N LEU A 648 -14.87 -12.73 1.52
CA LEU A 648 -16.00 -12.30 2.33
C LEU A 648 -15.68 -11.11 3.23
N TRP A 649 -14.40 -10.96 3.59
CA TRP A 649 -13.84 -9.96 4.49
C TRP A 649 -14.31 -10.12 5.94
N GLY A 650 -15.62 -10.12 6.17
CA GLY A 650 -16.28 -10.47 7.43
C GLY A 650 -17.13 -11.74 7.34
N PRO A 651 -17.73 -12.18 8.46
CA PRO A 651 -18.45 -13.45 8.55
C PRO A 651 -19.66 -13.54 7.63
N GLU A 652 -20.30 -12.40 7.32
CA GLU A 652 -21.54 -12.34 6.54
C GLU A 652 -21.32 -11.72 5.15
N GLY A 653 -20.07 -11.69 4.66
CA GLY A 653 -19.74 -10.99 3.42
C GLY A 653 -19.77 -9.47 3.59
N ASN A 654 -19.44 -8.98 4.79
CA ASN A 654 -19.67 -7.60 5.21
C ASN A 654 -19.01 -6.56 4.29
N ILE A 655 -17.84 -6.87 3.71
CA ILE A 655 -17.16 -6.04 2.71
C ILE A 655 -16.73 -6.89 1.51
N LEU A 656 -17.71 -7.63 0.96
CA LEU A 656 -17.53 -8.61 -0.10
C LEU A 656 -16.65 -8.13 -1.27
N ASP A 657 -15.65 -8.94 -1.62
CA ASP A 657 -14.73 -8.73 -2.74
C ASP A 657 -13.94 -7.41 -2.67
N TYR A 658 -13.85 -6.74 -1.51
CA TYR A 658 -13.13 -5.46 -1.40
C TYR A 658 -11.65 -5.59 -1.77
N ALA A 659 -11.01 -6.60 -1.18
CA ALA A 659 -9.61 -6.94 -1.38
C ALA A 659 -9.43 -8.09 -2.38
N ASN A 660 -10.28 -8.13 -3.41
CA ASN A 660 -10.19 -9.13 -4.46
C ASN A 660 -8.77 -9.20 -5.07
N LYS A 661 -8.39 -10.39 -5.53
CA LYS A 661 -7.11 -10.62 -6.22
C LYS A 661 -7.37 -11.48 -7.44
N GLN A 662 -6.52 -11.39 -8.45
CA GLN A 662 -6.59 -12.28 -9.60
C GLN A 662 -5.39 -13.23 -9.54
N LEU A 663 -5.52 -14.25 -8.71
CA LEU A 663 -4.49 -15.25 -8.43
C LEU A 663 -4.98 -16.66 -8.83
N ALA A 664 -4.05 -17.49 -9.29
CA ALA A 664 -4.31 -18.90 -9.51
C ALA A 664 -4.75 -19.60 -8.22
N GLY A 665 -5.70 -20.53 -8.33
CA GLY A 665 -6.39 -21.14 -7.20
C GLY A 665 -7.59 -20.32 -6.73
N LEU A 666 -7.43 -19.00 -6.53
CA LEU A 666 -8.54 -18.12 -6.18
C LEU A 666 -9.53 -17.98 -7.36
N VAL A 667 -9.02 -17.85 -8.59
CA VAL A 667 -9.89 -17.84 -9.79
C VAL A 667 -10.60 -19.17 -9.97
N ALA A 668 -9.90 -20.31 -9.93
CA ALA A 668 -10.52 -21.62 -10.08
C ALA A 668 -11.54 -21.98 -8.98
N ASN A 669 -11.29 -21.61 -7.72
CA ASN A 669 -12.06 -22.12 -6.58
C ASN A 669 -12.94 -21.08 -5.88
N TYR A 670 -12.86 -19.79 -6.25
CA TYR A 670 -13.76 -18.75 -5.75
C TYR A 670 -14.54 -18.03 -6.87
N TYR A 671 -13.86 -17.42 -7.86
CA TYR A 671 -14.59 -16.68 -8.91
C TYR A 671 -15.31 -17.60 -9.90
N THR A 672 -14.65 -18.66 -10.37
CA THR A 672 -15.22 -19.58 -11.37
C THR A 672 -16.49 -20.30 -10.87
N PRO A 673 -16.56 -20.84 -9.62
CA PRO A 673 -17.79 -21.44 -9.10
C PRO A 673 -18.97 -20.46 -9.04
N ARG A 674 -18.74 -19.18 -8.72
CA ARG A 674 -19.79 -18.14 -8.69
C ARG A 674 -20.38 -17.93 -10.08
N TRP A 675 -19.53 -17.83 -11.09
CA TRP A 675 -19.94 -17.67 -12.50
C TRP A 675 -20.63 -18.90 -13.06
N ARG A 676 -20.19 -20.12 -12.68
CA ARG A 676 -20.88 -21.37 -13.04
C ARG A 676 -22.29 -21.43 -12.47
N LEU A 677 -22.44 -21.18 -11.17
CA LEU A 677 -23.76 -21.17 -10.52
C LEU A 677 -24.68 -20.11 -11.13
N PHE A 678 -24.15 -18.93 -11.48
CA PHE A 678 -24.93 -17.88 -12.12
C PHE A 678 -25.42 -18.30 -13.51
N LEU A 679 -24.52 -18.83 -14.34
CA LEU A 679 -24.87 -19.34 -15.67
C LEU A 679 -25.95 -20.43 -15.59
N GLU A 680 -25.76 -21.42 -14.71
CA GLU A 680 -26.69 -22.53 -14.53
C GLU A 680 -28.07 -22.02 -14.11
N ALA A 681 -28.13 -21.05 -13.18
CA ALA A 681 -29.39 -20.43 -12.75
C ALA A 681 -30.09 -19.64 -13.88
N LEU A 682 -29.34 -18.93 -14.74
CA LEU A 682 -29.92 -18.22 -15.88
C LEU A 682 -30.43 -19.18 -16.96
N VAL A 683 -29.69 -20.25 -17.27
CA VAL A 683 -30.09 -21.28 -18.23
C VAL A 683 -31.35 -22.00 -17.75
N ASP A 684 -31.39 -22.38 -16.48
CA ASP A 684 -32.56 -23.01 -15.86
C ASP A 684 -33.78 -22.09 -15.88
N SER A 685 -33.58 -20.80 -15.56
CA SER A 685 -34.62 -19.76 -15.65
C SER A 685 -35.24 -19.68 -17.06
N VAL A 686 -34.41 -19.67 -18.11
CA VAL A 686 -34.89 -19.64 -19.50
C VAL A 686 -35.57 -20.97 -19.88
N ALA A 687 -34.98 -22.11 -19.51
CA ALA A 687 -35.49 -23.44 -19.87
C ALA A 687 -36.85 -23.76 -19.22
N GLN A 688 -37.05 -23.35 -17.96
CA GLN A 688 -38.30 -23.59 -17.23
C GLN A 688 -39.34 -22.47 -17.42
N GLY A 689 -38.94 -21.32 -17.98
CA GLY A 689 -39.80 -20.13 -18.06
C GLY A 689 -40.05 -19.45 -16.70
N ILE A 690 -39.20 -19.71 -15.70
CA ILE A 690 -39.30 -19.13 -14.36
C ILE A 690 -38.31 -17.96 -14.26
N PRO A 691 -38.72 -16.74 -13.85
CA PRO A 691 -37.82 -15.61 -13.73
C PRO A 691 -36.67 -15.86 -12.75
N PHE A 692 -35.46 -15.42 -13.10
CA PHE A 692 -34.30 -15.48 -12.21
C PHE A 692 -34.52 -14.58 -10.99
N GLN A 693 -34.28 -15.10 -9.80
CA GLN A 693 -34.42 -14.38 -8.54
C GLN A 693 -33.05 -14.14 -7.90
N GLN A 694 -32.57 -12.89 -7.96
CA GLN A 694 -31.26 -12.50 -7.44
C GLN A 694 -31.09 -12.86 -5.95
N HIS A 695 -32.11 -12.62 -5.12
CA HIS A 695 -32.08 -12.96 -3.69
C HIS A 695 -31.81 -14.47 -3.45
N GLN A 696 -32.41 -15.37 -4.24
CA GLN A 696 -32.20 -16.81 -4.07
C GLN A 696 -30.79 -17.20 -4.53
N PHE A 697 -30.32 -16.63 -5.64
CA PHE A 697 -28.93 -16.80 -6.08
C PHE A 697 -27.94 -16.29 -5.03
N ASP A 698 -28.19 -15.14 -4.40
CA ASP A 698 -27.31 -14.54 -3.40
C ASP A 698 -27.14 -15.46 -2.18
N LYS A 699 -28.21 -16.14 -1.73
CA LYS A 699 -28.14 -17.17 -0.68
C LYS A 699 -27.30 -18.37 -1.11
N ASN A 700 -27.50 -18.85 -2.34
CA ASN A 700 -26.81 -20.04 -2.85
C ASN A 700 -25.32 -19.77 -3.08
N VAL A 701 -24.98 -18.64 -3.71
CA VAL A 701 -23.60 -18.28 -4.02
C VAL A 701 -22.80 -17.96 -2.75
N PHE A 702 -23.45 -17.41 -1.71
CA PHE A 702 -22.81 -17.21 -0.41
C PHE A 702 -22.29 -18.53 0.20
N GLN A 703 -23.00 -19.64 0.02
CA GLN A 703 -22.53 -20.95 0.48
C GLN A 703 -21.23 -21.38 -0.23
N LEU A 704 -21.10 -21.10 -1.54
CA LEU A 704 -19.87 -21.39 -2.29
C LEU A 704 -18.70 -20.51 -1.83
N GLU A 705 -18.98 -19.23 -1.61
CA GLU A 705 -17.99 -18.26 -1.14
C GLU A 705 -17.48 -18.63 0.27
N GLN A 706 -18.38 -19.01 1.17
CA GLN A 706 -18.04 -19.48 2.51
C GLN A 706 -17.29 -20.83 2.47
N ALA A 707 -17.71 -21.76 1.60
CA ALA A 707 -17.04 -23.04 1.43
C ALA A 707 -15.58 -22.88 0.98
N PHE A 708 -15.29 -21.92 0.09
CA PHE A 708 -13.91 -21.59 -0.28
C PHE A 708 -13.08 -21.15 0.94
N VAL A 709 -13.64 -20.29 1.79
CA VAL A 709 -12.93 -19.76 2.96
C VAL A 709 -12.64 -20.84 3.99
N LEU A 710 -13.66 -21.65 4.31
CA LEU A 710 -13.58 -22.69 5.35
C LEU A 710 -12.87 -23.97 4.86
N SER A 711 -12.64 -24.10 3.56
CA SER A 711 -11.92 -25.24 3.00
C SER A 711 -10.48 -25.29 3.52
N LYS A 712 -10.05 -26.48 3.95
CA LYS A 712 -8.65 -26.78 4.30
C LYS A 712 -7.79 -27.14 3.08
N GLN A 713 -8.28 -26.88 1.87
CA GLN A 713 -7.53 -27.11 0.64
C GLN A 713 -6.23 -26.30 0.63
N ARG A 714 -5.13 -26.99 0.34
CA ARG A 714 -3.80 -26.39 0.11
C ARG A 714 -3.64 -26.04 -1.36
N TYR A 715 -2.90 -24.97 -1.62
CA TYR A 715 -2.70 -24.43 -2.97
C TYR A 715 -1.21 -24.49 -3.36
N PRO A 716 -0.88 -24.73 -4.63
CA PRO A 716 0.52 -24.76 -5.08
C PRO A 716 1.22 -23.41 -4.90
N SER A 717 2.45 -23.43 -4.39
CA SER A 717 3.36 -22.27 -4.31
C SER A 717 4.48 -22.29 -5.37
N GLN A 718 4.48 -23.31 -6.23
CA GLN A 718 5.41 -23.43 -7.36
C GLN A 718 4.65 -23.24 -8.68
N PRO A 719 5.21 -22.51 -9.65
CA PRO A 719 4.57 -22.27 -10.93
C PRO A 719 4.49 -23.53 -11.77
N ARG A 720 3.48 -23.61 -12.64
CA ARG A 720 3.27 -24.71 -13.60
C ARG A 720 2.88 -24.16 -14.98
N GLY A 721 3.53 -24.68 -16.02
CA GLY A 721 3.32 -24.25 -17.41
C GLY A 721 4.27 -23.13 -17.84
N ASP A 722 4.18 -22.71 -19.10
CA ASP A 722 4.94 -21.57 -19.62
C ASP A 722 4.02 -20.37 -19.90
N THR A 723 4.29 -19.26 -19.23
CA THR A 723 3.55 -18.00 -19.35
C THR A 723 3.43 -17.52 -20.80
N VAL A 724 4.50 -17.61 -21.59
CA VAL A 724 4.52 -17.09 -22.97
C VAL A 724 3.66 -17.97 -23.89
N ASP A 725 3.78 -19.30 -23.78
CA ASP A 725 2.96 -20.26 -24.52
C ASP A 725 1.47 -20.13 -24.18
N LEU A 726 1.13 -20.09 -22.89
CA LEU A 726 -0.26 -19.97 -22.44
C LEU A 726 -0.88 -18.63 -22.84
N ALA A 727 -0.17 -17.51 -22.67
CA ALA A 727 -0.61 -16.20 -23.13
C ALA A 727 -0.87 -16.19 -24.65
N LYS A 728 -0.01 -16.84 -25.43
CA LYS A 728 -0.17 -16.97 -26.88
C LYS A 728 -1.39 -17.80 -27.27
N LYS A 729 -1.66 -18.91 -26.58
CA LYS A 729 -2.86 -19.74 -26.81
C LYS A 729 -4.14 -18.96 -26.56
N ILE A 730 -4.21 -18.20 -25.46
CA ILE A 730 -5.35 -17.33 -25.16
C ILE A 730 -5.49 -16.25 -26.25
N PHE A 731 -4.39 -15.60 -26.64
CA PHE A 731 -4.38 -14.60 -27.71
C PHE A 731 -4.95 -15.13 -29.02
N LEU A 732 -4.38 -16.24 -29.54
CA LEU A 732 -4.80 -16.81 -30.82
C LEU A 732 -6.27 -17.25 -30.84
N LYS A 733 -6.82 -17.62 -29.68
CA LYS A 733 -8.21 -18.06 -29.57
C LYS A 733 -9.21 -16.89 -29.47
N TYR A 734 -8.90 -15.87 -28.67
CA TYR A 734 -9.89 -14.85 -28.30
C TYR A 734 -9.66 -13.49 -28.97
N TYR A 735 -8.43 -13.12 -29.34
CA TYR A 735 -8.16 -11.86 -30.02
C TYR A 735 -8.90 -11.76 -31.37
N PRO A 736 -8.89 -12.78 -32.27
CA PRO A 736 -9.66 -12.71 -33.52
C PRO A 736 -11.16 -12.52 -33.33
N ARG A 737 -11.74 -13.10 -32.25
CA ARG A 737 -13.17 -12.93 -31.92
C ARG A 737 -13.49 -11.48 -31.55
N TRP A 738 -12.60 -10.84 -30.80
CA TRP A 738 -12.71 -9.42 -30.48
C TRP A 738 -12.69 -8.56 -31.75
N VAL A 739 -11.72 -8.77 -32.65
CA VAL A 739 -11.62 -7.97 -33.88
C VAL A 739 -12.86 -8.15 -34.77
N ALA A 740 -13.40 -9.37 -34.84
CA ALA A 740 -14.57 -9.70 -35.66
C ALA A 740 -15.92 -9.38 -35.00
N GLY A 741 -15.95 -9.10 -33.68
CA GLY A 741 -17.19 -8.95 -32.91
C GLY A 741 -18.05 -10.23 -32.87
N SER A 742 -17.44 -11.41 -32.93
CA SER A 742 -18.13 -12.71 -33.04
C SER A 742 -17.83 -13.60 -31.83
N TRP A 743 -18.76 -13.66 -30.87
CA TRP A 743 -18.53 -14.21 -29.53
C TRP A 743 -18.75 -15.72 -29.37
#